data_AF-A0A357K6D9-F1
#
_entry.id   AF-A0A357K6D9-F1
#
_cell.length_a   1.000
_cell.length_b   1.000
_cell.length_c   1.000
_cell.angle_alpha   90.00
_cell.angle_beta   90.00
_cell.angle_gamma   90.00
#
_symmetry.space_group_name_H-M   'P 1'
#
loop_
_entity.id
_entity.type
_entity.pdbx_description
1 polymer ?
#
loop_
_entity_poly.entity_id
_entity_poly.type
_entity_poly.pdbx_seq_one_letter_code
_entity_poly.pdbx_strand_id
1 'polypeptide(L)'
;GLNDHDEAAALGTDEWVGVQAWEVPAVRLARADRDPTLGPRLLALSTATFTCKRDWNTHRLLRAIDHNTLLSRLDAAECGDPRDCFRAPNELRKAYAEMPELVARAEDLLAGCSMDLPEPPEGRLHNNPHTYTESEDEDEALVRALCAEGLAYRYPDHDDAVLERMEHEIGLIRQQGFLAYFLINWDITSYARSKGYFHVGRGSGANSLVAYLLRITDVDPIELDLYFERFLNLYRANPPDFDIDFSWTDRDDVVAYMFQRFPNVALLAAYNTFQYRAAVRELGKVMGLPKHEIDALCAGKFNPNRLGEMETVVLKYAAVIRDFPSSLTLHACGVLIAHDNIHRYGALFMPPKGLPTVMFDMVVAEDVGLHKFDILSQRGLGKIKDALEMVRARDPKTAADIDIHDMRRFKADEGVRAMLREARATGCFYVESPAMRMLMRKLQVDDYLGLVAASSVIRPGVSRSGMMQAYIERHRDPAKRADAHPVLLHLMPETYGVMVYQEDVIKVAHRFAGLDLGEADVLRRGMSGKFRSREEFDRARDAFHTKAVAKGHASDMVREVWRQMESFAGYAFAKGHSASYAVESYQSLFLKVHFPIEYMCACINNFGGFYRTEFYVHEARMLGARIEAPCVNTVGALAVADPTSQTLTLGFNLVKDLNHATIAALEQARAEGGPFASLIDLVERVAPSLEQLTILIRVGALRFTSATKHVLLWEAHFLLAAEAQGTSNTSRASSSPAHVAELLAGRRALPARTGTGTGELFAPPKPPTYVLPPLDAAPLTDAFDEWELLGFPLCSPFLLLTEDAKAIVRSGVLARDLPDRIGEVVTVVGHLVTVKETATAKGERMCFGCFVDLEGAWLDTVHFPDVARDFPFRGRGVYAVRGTVSESFGCVGVNAQRMERLATLPDPRYAENGVMPAGIDSGLSSRRRQPPKSASAPGFRGTVAPPFVP
;
A
#
# COMPACT_ATOMS: atom_id res chain seq x y z
N GLY A 1 41.38 -32.17 3.82
CA GLY A 1 42.18 -30.95 3.63
C GLY A 1 43.65 -31.20 3.92
N LEU A 2 44.03 -31.43 5.18
CA LEU A 2 45.42 -31.39 5.66
C LEU A 2 46.43 -32.43 5.12
N ASN A 3 46.08 -33.26 4.13
CA ASN A 3 47.00 -34.23 3.51
C ASN A 3 47.50 -33.81 2.12
N ASP A 4 46.97 -32.74 1.53
CA ASP A 4 47.48 -32.20 0.27
C ASP A 4 48.58 -31.18 0.56
N HIS A 5 49.82 -31.68 0.64
CA HIS A 5 51.02 -30.85 0.83
C HIS A 5 51.24 -29.81 -0.28
N ASP A 6 50.57 -29.93 -1.43
CA ASP A 6 50.69 -29.00 -2.56
C ASP A 6 49.91 -27.69 -2.37
N GLU A 7 48.86 -27.63 -1.53
CA GLU A 7 48.10 -26.38 -1.26
C GLU A 7 48.80 -25.46 -0.25
N ALA A 8 49.60 -26.01 0.68
CA ALA A 8 50.30 -25.23 1.70
C ALA A 8 51.44 -24.34 1.15
N ALA A 9 51.92 -24.63 -0.07
CA ALA A 9 52.92 -23.83 -0.76
C ALA A 9 52.33 -22.59 -1.49
N ALA A 10 51.01 -22.45 -1.52
CA ALA A 10 50.30 -21.43 -2.30
C ALA A 10 49.72 -20.27 -1.48
N LEU A 11 49.87 -20.28 -0.15
CA LEU A 11 49.29 -19.21 0.70
C LEU A 11 50.00 -17.87 0.50
N GLY A 12 49.20 -16.83 0.25
CA GLY A 12 49.64 -15.43 0.12
C GLY A 12 50.23 -14.85 1.41
N THR A 13 50.73 -13.61 1.32
CA THR A 13 51.35 -12.91 2.46
C THR A 13 50.40 -12.70 3.64
N ASP A 14 49.11 -12.53 3.35
CA ASP A 14 48.06 -12.20 4.33
C ASP A 14 47.02 -13.32 4.50
N GLU A 15 47.35 -14.52 4.01
CA GLU A 15 46.49 -15.70 4.12
C GLU A 15 46.89 -16.54 5.33
N TRP A 16 45.88 -17.03 6.05
CA TRP A 16 46.03 -17.79 7.30
C TRP A 16 45.11 -19.01 7.28
N VAL A 17 45.53 -20.06 8.00
CA VAL A 17 44.72 -21.27 8.17
C VAL A 17 44.16 -21.29 9.59
N GLY A 18 42.85 -21.17 9.68
CA GLY A 18 42.13 -21.28 10.94
C GLY A 18 42.04 -22.73 11.42
N VAL A 19 42.50 -22.99 12.64
CA VAL A 19 42.42 -24.30 13.31
C VAL A 19 41.35 -24.22 14.40
N GLN A 20 40.33 -25.08 14.33
CA GLN A 20 39.34 -25.21 15.38
C GLN A 20 39.91 -25.97 16.58
N ALA A 21 39.38 -25.74 17.78
CA ALA A 21 39.92 -26.33 19.01
C ALA A 21 39.92 -27.87 19.01
N TRP A 22 38.93 -28.52 18.37
CA TRP A 22 38.88 -29.98 18.26
C TRP A 22 39.76 -30.54 17.13
N GLU A 23 40.34 -29.69 16.29
CA GLU A 23 41.26 -30.09 15.21
C GLU A 23 42.72 -30.07 15.65
N VAL A 24 43.03 -29.44 16.79
CA VAL A 24 44.39 -29.37 17.38
C VAL A 24 45.07 -30.74 17.44
N PRO A 25 44.43 -31.84 17.91
CA PRO A 25 45.07 -33.16 17.90
C PRO A 25 45.42 -33.65 16.49
N ALA A 26 44.57 -33.37 15.50
CA ALA A 26 44.78 -33.77 14.12
C ALA A 26 45.94 -33.00 13.47
N VAL A 27 46.03 -31.68 13.72
CA VAL A 27 47.14 -30.83 13.27
C VAL A 27 48.49 -31.37 13.78
N ARG A 28 48.55 -31.74 15.07
CA ARG A 28 49.75 -32.31 15.69
C ARG A 28 50.12 -33.68 15.14
N LEU A 29 49.12 -34.55 14.93
CA LEU A 29 49.33 -35.87 14.34
C LEU A 29 49.86 -35.78 12.90
N ALA A 30 49.37 -34.81 12.13
CA ALA A 30 49.84 -34.52 10.78
C ALA A 30 51.21 -33.80 10.75
N ARG A 31 51.71 -33.34 11.91
CA ARG A 31 52.93 -32.49 12.04
C ARG A 31 52.86 -31.19 11.26
N ALA A 32 51.65 -30.71 10.96
CA ALA A 32 51.43 -29.45 10.24
C ALA A 32 51.92 -28.24 11.04
N ASP A 33 51.97 -28.34 12.37
CA ASP A 33 52.56 -27.35 13.28
C ASP A 33 54.08 -27.19 13.10
N ARG A 34 54.77 -28.24 12.64
CA ARG A 34 56.23 -28.27 12.45
C ARG A 34 56.66 -28.01 11.02
N ASP A 35 55.70 -27.94 10.11
CA ASP A 35 55.96 -27.59 8.74
C ASP A 35 56.46 -26.12 8.68
N PRO A 36 57.61 -25.84 8.04
CA PRO A 36 58.21 -24.52 8.06
C PRO A 36 57.42 -23.47 7.25
N THR A 37 56.54 -23.89 6.33
CA THR A 37 55.69 -22.97 5.55
C THR A 37 54.31 -22.85 6.16
N LEU A 38 53.69 -23.97 6.54
CA LEU A 38 52.32 -23.99 7.07
C LEU A 38 52.26 -23.65 8.57
N GLY A 39 53.21 -24.15 9.36
CA GLY A 39 53.23 -23.99 10.82
C GLY A 39 53.08 -22.54 11.28
N PRO A 40 53.82 -21.56 10.73
CA PRO A 40 53.67 -20.14 11.05
C PRO A 40 52.35 -19.52 10.60
N ARG A 41 51.65 -20.11 9.64
CA ARG A 41 50.37 -19.64 9.06
C ARG A 41 49.12 -20.17 9.76
N LEU A 42 49.29 -21.10 10.71
CA LEU A 42 48.18 -21.59 11.52
C LEU A 42 47.76 -20.56 12.58
N LEU A 43 46.47 -20.39 12.81
CA LEU A 43 45.96 -19.58 13.93
C LEU A 43 44.71 -20.22 14.55
N ALA A 44 44.37 -19.81 15.76
CA ALA A 44 43.15 -20.28 16.41
C ALA A 44 41.93 -19.64 15.74
N LEU A 45 41.01 -20.46 15.21
CA LEU A 45 39.73 -20.02 14.69
C LEU A 45 38.62 -20.59 15.58
N SER A 46 37.95 -19.74 16.34
CA SER A 46 36.83 -20.15 17.20
C SER A 46 35.52 -19.62 16.65
N THR A 47 34.79 -20.46 15.90
CA THR A 47 33.46 -20.10 15.41
C THR A 47 32.47 -19.99 16.56
N ALA A 48 31.80 -18.84 16.69
CA ALA A 48 30.88 -18.54 17.78
C ALA A 48 29.46 -18.24 17.26
N THR A 49 28.78 -19.29 16.79
CA THR A 49 27.43 -19.19 16.19
C THR A 49 26.32 -19.37 17.22
N PHE A 50 26.51 -20.22 18.24
CA PHE A 50 25.49 -20.60 19.21
C PHE A 50 25.89 -20.23 20.64
N THR A 51 24.96 -19.78 21.48
CA THR A 51 25.25 -19.63 22.93
C THR A 51 24.75 -20.82 23.74
N CYS A 52 23.70 -21.48 23.25
CA CYS A 52 23.11 -22.63 23.92
C CYS A 52 22.36 -23.55 22.94
N LYS A 53 21.89 -24.70 23.43
CA LYS A 53 21.10 -25.68 22.66
C LYS A 53 19.85 -25.08 22.02
N ARG A 54 19.24 -24.06 22.66
CA ARG A 54 18.07 -23.37 22.10
C ARG A 54 18.42 -22.69 20.78
N ASP A 55 19.56 -22.00 20.70
CA ASP A 55 19.98 -21.27 19.50
C ASP A 55 20.31 -22.23 18.36
N TRP A 56 20.95 -23.36 18.66
CA TRP A 56 21.19 -24.41 17.67
C TRP A 56 19.87 -24.98 17.11
N ASN A 57 18.88 -25.23 17.97
CA ASN A 57 17.56 -25.65 17.50
C ASN A 57 16.85 -24.55 16.70
N THR A 58 16.97 -23.29 17.11
CA THR A 58 16.46 -22.14 16.36
C THR A 58 17.10 -22.08 14.97
N HIS A 59 18.41 -22.27 14.87
CA HIS A 59 19.12 -22.33 13.60
C HIS A 59 18.56 -23.44 12.70
N ARG A 60 18.36 -24.66 13.20
CA ARG A 60 17.73 -25.74 12.44
C ARG A 60 16.35 -25.37 11.91
N LEU A 61 15.54 -24.69 12.73
CA LEU A 61 14.23 -24.20 12.30
C LEU A 61 14.37 -23.16 11.18
N LEU A 62 15.29 -22.21 11.31
CA LEU A 62 15.56 -21.20 10.27
C LEU A 62 16.07 -21.84 8.97
N ARG A 63 16.94 -22.85 9.04
CA ARG A 63 17.38 -23.63 7.86
C ARG A 63 16.22 -24.37 7.21
N ALA A 64 15.32 -24.96 7.99
CA ALA A 64 14.13 -25.61 7.44
C ALA A 64 13.17 -24.61 6.75
N ILE A 65 13.05 -23.38 7.28
CA ILE A 65 12.30 -22.29 6.63
C ILE A 65 12.95 -21.95 5.28
N ASP A 66 14.26 -21.70 5.27
CA ASP A 66 15.05 -21.33 4.09
C ASP A 66 14.93 -22.36 2.95
N HIS A 67 15.05 -23.65 3.30
CA HIS A 67 14.91 -24.77 2.37
C HIS A 67 13.46 -25.13 2.02
N ASN A 68 12.47 -24.42 2.58
CA ASN A 68 11.04 -24.71 2.43
C ASN A 68 10.72 -26.21 2.64
N THR A 69 11.25 -26.79 3.72
CA THR A 69 11.15 -28.21 4.04
C THR A 69 10.66 -28.44 5.48
N LEU A 70 10.25 -29.66 5.78
CA LEU A 70 9.90 -30.05 7.16
C LEU A 70 11.18 -30.20 7.99
N LEU A 71 11.12 -29.86 9.29
CA LEU A 71 12.27 -30.04 10.19
C LEU A 71 12.74 -31.50 10.23
N SER A 72 11.82 -32.46 10.08
CA SER A 72 12.12 -33.90 10.04
C SER A 72 12.83 -34.35 8.77
N ARG A 73 12.87 -33.51 7.72
CA ARG A 73 13.51 -33.74 6.43
C ARG A 73 14.74 -32.87 6.20
N LEU A 74 15.14 -32.06 7.19
CA LEU A 74 16.34 -31.23 7.10
C LEU A 74 17.57 -32.12 7.24
N ASP A 75 18.49 -32.04 6.27
CA ASP A 75 19.76 -32.74 6.31
C ASP A 75 20.66 -32.18 7.44
N ALA A 76 21.42 -33.04 8.10
CA ALA A 76 22.40 -32.63 9.09
C ALA A 76 23.52 -31.79 8.47
N ALA A 77 23.86 -32.02 7.20
CA ALA A 77 24.85 -31.22 6.46
C ALA A 77 24.40 -29.77 6.22
N GLU A 78 23.10 -29.51 6.28
CA GLU A 78 22.52 -28.16 6.14
C GLU A 78 22.51 -27.37 7.46
N CYS A 79 23.01 -27.97 8.55
CA CYS A 79 23.05 -27.38 9.88
C CYS A 79 24.50 -27.03 10.29
N GLY A 80 24.67 -25.94 11.03
CA GLY A 80 25.93 -25.60 11.69
C GLY A 80 26.31 -26.63 12.76
N ASP A 81 27.61 -26.74 13.03
CA ASP A 81 28.13 -27.70 13.99
C ASP A 81 27.72 -27.27 15.41
N PRO A 82 27.09 -28.15 16.22
CA PRO A 82 26.69 -27.81 17.59
C PRO A 82 27.87 -27.43 18.51
N ARG A 83 29.13 -27.62 18.07
CA ARG A 83 30.35 -27.20 18.78
C ARG A 83 30.77 -25.76 18.49
N ASP A 84 30.17 -25.10 17.50
CA ASP A 84 30.36 -23.68 17.13
C ASP A 84 29.73 -22.76 18.18
N CYS A 85 30.10 -22.95 19.43
CA CYS A 85 29.56 -22.27 20.58
C CYS A 85 30.43 -21.09 21.00
N PHE A 86 29.81 -20.01 21.46
CA PHE A 86 30.50 -18.93 22.14
C PHE A 86 31.16 -19.45 23.43
N ARG A 87 32.48 -19.25 23.56
CA ARG A 87 33.28 -19.70 24.71
C ARG A 87 33.86 -18.51 25.45
N ALA A 88 33.90 -18.60 26.78
CA ALA A 88 34.60 -17.59 27.57
C ALA A 88 36.11 -17.62 27.29
N PRO A 89 36.85 -16.49 27.39
CA PRO A 89 38.28 -16.44 27.07
C PRO A 89 39.14 -17.49 27.79
N ASN A 90 38.82 -17.82 29.05
CA ASN A 90 39.53 -18.85 29.80
C ASN A 90 39.26 -20.27 29.28
N GLU A 91 38.04 -20.54 28.82
CA GLU A 91 37.68 -21.83 28.23
C GLU A 91 38.34 -21.99 26.86
N LEU A 92 38.40 -20.90 26.09
CA LEU A 92 39.11 -20.86 24.82
C LEU A 92 40.60 -21.19 25.00
N ARG A 93 41.29 -20.49 25.91
CA ARG A 93 42.72 -20.76 26.20
C ARG A 93 42.97 -22.18 26.69
N LYS A 94 42.05 -22.75 27.49
CA LYS A 94 42.13 -24.16 27.89
C LYS A 94 41.96 -25.11 26.70
N ALA A 95 41.06 -24.79 25.77
CA ALA A 95 40.82 -25.61 24.59
C ALA A 95 42.02 -25.65 23.64
N TYR A 96 42.81 -24.57 23.60
CA TYR A 96 44.07 -24.48 22.84
C TYR A 96 45.32 -24.68 23.71
N ALA A 97 45.20 -25.23 24.93
CA ALA A 97 46.33 -25.30 25.87
C ALA A 97 47.53 -26.11 25.34
N GLU A 98 47.31 -27.03 24.40
CA GLU A 98 48.38 -27.79 23.75
C GLU A 98 49.14 -27.01 22.68
N MET A 99 48.55 -25.93 22.14
CA MET A 99 49.12 -25.07 21.10
C MET A 99 48.74 -23.59 21.36
N PRO A 100 49.19 -22.99 22.47
CA PRO A 100 48.84 -21.61 22.85
C PRO A 100 49.30 -20.56 21.82
N GLU A 101 50.33 -20.87 21.03
CA GLU A 101 50.84 -20.03 19.95
C GLU A 101 49.80 -19.72 18.87
N LEU A 102 48.80 -20.59 18.67
CA LEU A 102 47.71 -20.35 17.73
C LEU A 102 46.81 -19.20 18.18
N VAL A 103 46.56 -19.12 19.50
CA VAL A 103 45.77 -18.04 20.09
C VAL A 103 46.57 -16.73 20.06
N ALA A 104 47.85 -16.78 20.41
CA ALA A 104 48.72 -15.60 20.37
C ALA A 104 48.77 -14.98 18.96
N ARG A 105 48.92 -15.80 17.90
CA ARG A 105 48.89 -15.30 16.51
C ARG A 105 47.54 -14.70 16.11
N ALA A 106 46.44 -15.29 16.57
CA ALA A 106 45.12 -14.72 16.33
C ALA A 106 44.95 -13.36 17.02
N GLU A 107 45.44 -13.23 18.26
CA GLU A 107 45.46 -11.95 18.99
C GLU A 107 46.37 -10.92 18.29
N ASP A 108 47.56 -11.32 17.82
CA ASP A 108 48.49 -10.46 17.08
C ASP A 108 47.89 -9.97 15.75
N LEU A 109 47.24 -10.87 14.98
CA LEU A 109 46.55 -10.52 13.74
C LEU A 109 45.43 -9.51 14.02
N LEU A 110 44.59 -9.78 15.02
CA LEU A 110 43.50 -8.87 15.41
C LEU A 110 44.03 -7.51 15.87
N ALA A 111 45.16 -7.46 16.59
CA ALA A 111 45.79 -6.22 17.02
C ALA A 111 46.33 -5.38 15.85
N GLY A 112 46.64 -6.00 14.72
CA GLY A 112 47.02 -5.33 13.47
C GLY A 112 45.84 -4.86 12.61
N CYS A 113 44.61 -5.25 12.94
CA CYS A 113 43.41 -4.86 12.18
C CYS A 113 42.85 -3.52 12.68
N SER A 114 42.63 -2.58 11.76
CA SER A 114 41.88 -1.34 12.00
C SER A 114 40.82 -1.15 10.92
N MET A 115 39.73 -0.47 11.27
CA MET A 115 38.66 -0.12 10.34
C MET A 115 38.21 1.30 10.62
N ASP A 116 38.25 2.15 9.59
CA ASP A 116 37.76 3.52 9.64
C ASP A 116 36.39 3.57 8.95
N LEU A 117 35.39 4.13 9.63
CA LEU A 117 34.10 4.39 9.04
C LEU A 117 34.16 5.70 8.22
N PRO A 118 33.47 5.78 7.07
CA PRO A 118 33.51 6.98 6.24
C PRO A 118 32.81 8.16 6.92
N GLU A 119 33.60 9.17 7.29
CA GLU A 119 33.10 10.44 7.83
C GLU A 119 32.85 11.46 6.71
N PRO A 120 31.93 12.43 6.91
CA PRO A 120 31.78 13.58 6.03
C PRO A 120 33.10 14.33 5.83
N PRO A 121 33.34 14.95 4.65
CA PRO A 121 34.48 15.83 4.44
C PRO A 121 34.55 16.95 5.49
N GLU A 122 35.76 17.47 5.74
CA GLU A 122 35.97 18.55 6.71
C GLU A 122 35.05 19.75 6.44
N GLY A 123 34.32 20.20 7.46
CA GLY A 123 33.36 21.29 7.37
C GLY A 123 31.98 20.91 6.79
N ARG A 124 31.74 19.64 6.47
CA ARG A 124 30.45 19.14 5.97
C ARG A 124 29.72 18.30 7.03
N LEU A 125 28.40 18.27 6.92
CA LEU A 125 27.52 17.53 7.85
C LEU A 125 27.05 16.18 7.29
N HIS A 126 27.30 15.90 6.01
CA HIS A 126 26.80 14.72 5.31
C HIS A 126 27.73 14.29 4.17
N ASN A 127 27.45 13.12 3.62
CA ASN A 127 28.18 12.46 2.54
C ASN A 127 27.42 12.47 1.20
N ASN A 128 26.25 13.11 1.12
CA ASN A 128 25.60 13.43 -0.16
C ASN A 128 26.38 14.48 -0.96
N PRO A 129 26.12 14.64 -2.28
CA PRO A 129 26.72 15.69 -3.09
C PRO A 129 26.57 17.08 -2.47
N HIS A 130 27.67 17.82 -2.48
CA HIS A 130 27.76 19.17 -1.90
C HIS A 130 27.47 20.29 -2.90
N THR A 131 27.74 20.03 -4.18
CA THR A 131 27.40 20.91 -5.29
C THR A 131 26.61 20.12 -6.33
N TYR A 132 25.68 20.78 -7.01
CA TYR A 132 24.98 20.23 -8.17
C TYR A 132 25.68 20.65 -9.48
N THR A 133 26.18 21.89 -9.54
CA THR A 133 27.12 22.36 -10.57
C THR A 133 28.58 22.19 -10.11
N GLU A 134 29.48 23.10 -10.50
CA GLU A 134 30.90 23.10 -10.14
C GLU A 134 31.18 23.81 -8.80
N SER A 135 30.28 24.69 -8.32
CA SER A 135 30.48 25.44 -7.07
C SER A 135 29.16 25.85 -6.39
N GLU A 136 29.22 26.15 -5.08
CA GLU A 136 28.06 26.62 -4.33
C GLU A 136 27.54 27.99 -4.78
N ASP A 137 28.42 28.86 -5.30
CA ASP A 137 28.04 30.18 -5.81
C ASP A 137 27.21 30.06 -7.09
N GLU A 138 27.58 29.14 -7.97
CA GLU A 138 26.81 28.81 -9.16
C GLU A 138 25.48 28.13 -8.81
N ASP A 139 25.49 27.22 -7.84
CA ASP A 139 24.25 26.60 -7.34
C ASP A 139 23.28 27.64 -6.76
N GLU A 140 23.76 28.61 -5.97
CA GLU A 140 22.91 29.70 -5.46
C GLU A 140 22.37 30.56 -6.60
N ALA A 141 23.23 30.93 -7.56
CA ALA A 141 22.81 31.71 -8.72
C ALA A 141 21.72 30.99 -9.53
N LEU A 142 21.87 29.67 -9.70
CA LEU A 142 20.87 28.83 -10.36
C LEU A 142 19.57 28.76 -9.58
N VAL A 143 19.61 28.52 -8.26
CA VAL A 143 18.41 28.54 -7.40
C VAL A 143 17.67 29.86 -7.52
N ARG A 144 18.39 30.99 -7.50
CA ARG A 144 17.80 32.34 -7.64
C ARG A 144 17.12 32.54 -8.99
N ALA A 145 17.78 32.13 -10.08
CA ALA A 145 17.22 32.22 -11.42
C ALA A 145 15.93 31.38 -11.55
N LEU A 146 15.96 30.14 -11.05
CA LEU A 146 14.80 29.25 -11.06
C LEU A 146 13.65 29.77 -10.16
N CYS A 147 13.97 30.37 -9.01
CA CYS A 147 12.97 31.01 -8.16
C CYS A 147 12.31 32.21 -8.86
N ALA A 148 13.07 32.99 -9.63
CA ALA A 148 12.51 34.10 -10.42
C ALA A 148 11.52 33.61 -11.49
N GLU A 149 11.82 32.51 -12.18
CA GLU A 149 10.88 31.85 -13.09
C GLU A 149 9.63 31.35 -12.36
N GLY A 150 9.84 30.71 -11.19
CA GLY A 150 8.77 30.23 -10.32
C GLY A 150 7.85 31.35 -9.83
N LEU A 151 8.40 32.52 -9.50
CA LEU A 151 7.64 33.70 -9.08
C LEU A 151 6.71 34.17 -10.20
N ALA A 152 7.20 34.28 -11.43
CA ALA A 152 6.36 34.71 -12.56
C ALA A 152 5.15 33.78 -12.78
N TYR A 153 5.30 32.48 -12.53
CA TYR A 153 4.22 31.49 -12.66
C TYR A 153 3.29 31.45 -11.43
N ARG A 154 3.85 31.38 -10.22
CA ARG A 154 3.11 31.17 -8.96
C ARG A 154 2.61 32.45 -8.30
N TYR A 155 3.28 33.57 -8.51
CA TYR A 155 2.93 34.88 -7.97
C TYR A 155 3.22 36.00 -8.99
N PRO A 156 2.43 36.09 -10.07
CA PRO A 156 2.62 37.13 -11.08
C PRO A 156 2.54 38.54 -10.47
N ASP A 157 1.76 38.72 -9.40
CA ASP A 157 1.60 39.96 -8.64
C ASP A 157 2.09 39.79 -7.18
N HIS A 158 3.33 39.32 -6.98
CA HIS A 158 3.89 39.11 -5.63
C HIS A 158 4.11 40.43 -4.88
N ASP A 159 3.98 40.38 -3.55
CA ASP A 159 4.34 41.47 -2.65
C ASP A 159 5.78 41.32 -2.10
N ASP A 160 6.24 42.34 -1.37
CA ASP A 160 7.57 42.35 -0.75
C ASP A 160 7.75 41.20 0.26
N ALA A 161 6.68 40.74 0.91
CA ALA A 161 6.76 39.68 1.92
C ALA A 161 7.13 38.32 1.30
N VAL A 162 6.66 38.03 0.08
CA VAL A 162 7.07 36.85 -0.70
C VAL A 162 8.58 36.89 -0.99
N LEU A 163 9.09 38.05 -1.42
CA LEU A 163 10.51 38.23 -1.75
C LEU A 163 11.40 38.12 -0.50
N GLU A 164 11.01 38.77 0.60
CA GLU A 164 11.71 38.67 1.88
C GLU A 164 11.79 37.22 2.37
N ARG A 165 10.68 36.47 2.28
CA ARG A 165 10.65 35.05 2.65
C ARG A 165 11.56 34.22 1.75
N MET A 166 11.55 34.46 0.44
CA MET A 166 12.40 33.74 -0.52
C MET A 166 13.88 33.95 -0.20
N GLU A 167 14.32 35.20 -0.03
CA GLU A 167 15.70 35.55 0.28
C GLU A 167 16.16 34.95 1.62
N HIS A 168 15.29 35.00 2.62
CA HIS A 168 15.56 34.38 3.92
C HIS A 168 15.78 32.87 3.80
N GLU A 169 14.90 32.16 3.08
CA GLU A 169 15.03 30.71 2.87
C GLU A 169 16.31 30.36 2.10
N ILE A 170 16.61 31.06 0.99
CA ILE A 170 17.83 30.82 0.20
C ILE A 170 19.09 30.99 1.07
N GLY A 171 19.14 32.03 1.90
CA GLY A 171 20.25 32.27 2.82
C GLY A 171 20.46 31.12 3.81
N LEU A 172 19.36 30.60 4.40
CA LEU A 172 19.43 29.46 5.33
C LEU A 172 19.83 28.15 4.63
N ILE A 173 19.31 27.91 3.42
CA ILE A 173 19.65 26.73 2.61
C ILE A 173 21.16 26.72 2.30
N ARG A 174 21.71 27.88 1.91
CA ARG A 174 23.14 28.05 1.68
C ARG A 174 23.95 27.83 2.96
N GLN A 175 23.57 28.46 4.07
CA GLN A 175 24.30 28.34 5.32
C GLN A 175 24.42 26.89 5.81
N GLN A 176 23.41 26.06 5.52
CA GLN A 176 23.39 24.64 5.89
C GLN A 176 24.02 23.71 4.83
N GLY A 177 24.42 24.24 3.66
CA GLY A 177 25.03 23.46 2.59
C GLY A 177 24.06 22.58 1.80
N PHE A 178 22.78 22.96 1.71
CA PHE A 178 21.72 22.15 1.06
C PHE A 178 21.29 22.65 -0.34
N LEU A 179 22.02 23.59 -0.95
CA LEU A 179 21.70 24.08 -2.30
C LEU A 179 21.65 22.94 -3.33
N ALA A 180 22.68 22.10 -3.35
CA ALA A 180 22.74 20.92 -4.21
C ALA A 180 21.57 19.96 -3.98
N TYR A 181 21.15 19.77 -2.73
CA TYR A 181 20.03 18.89 -2.40
C TYR A 181 18.70 19.40 -2.99
N PHE A 182 18.45 20.71 -2.94
CA PHE A 182 17.28 21.31 -3.59
C PHE A 182 17.37 21.20 -5.12
N LEU A 183 18.54 21.46 -5.69
CA LEU A 183 18.75 21.38 -7.14
C LEU A 183 18.62 19.95 -7.68
N ILE A 184 19.06 18.93 -6.95
CA ILE A 184 18.86 17.52 -7.32
C ILE A 184 17.36 17.18 -7.33
N ASN A 185 16.59 17.61 -6.33
CA ASN A 185 15.14 17.39 -6.30
C ASN A 185 14.41 18.19 -7.41
N TRP A 186 14.89 19.40 -7.70
CA TRP A 186 14.44 20.16 -8.86
C TRP A 186 14.76 19.44 -10.18
N ASP A 187 15.94 18.86 -10.35
CA ASP A 187 16.34 18.13 -11.57
C ASP A 187 15.45 16.89 -11.78
N ILE A 188 15.22 16.11 -10.72
CA ILE A 188 14.33 14.94 -10.73
C ILE A 188 12.89 15.34 -11.14
N THR A 189 12.34 16.39 -10.54
CA THR A 189 10.99 16.85 -10.88
C THR A 189 10.93 17.53 -12.25
N SER A 190 12.02 18.17 -12.70
CA SER A 190 12.14 18.74 -14.05
C SER A 190 12.17 17.66 -15.12
N TYR A 191 12.90 16.57 -14.89
CA TYR A 191 12.87 15.38 -15.72
C TYR A 191 11.47 14.81 -15.82
N ALA A 192 10.79 14.61 -14.69
CA ALA A 192 9.42 14.12 -14.65
C ALA A 192 8.48 15.00 -15.49
N ARG A 193 8.53 16.33 -15.32
CA ARG A 193 7.74 17.27 -16.13
C ARG A 193 8.08 17.20 -17.62
N SER A 194 9.35 17.01 -17.98
CA SER A 194 9.77 16.87 -19.39
C SER A 194 9.19 15.62 -20.07
N LYS A 195 8.87 14.58 -19.30
CA LYS A 195 8.20 13.35 -19.75
C LYS A 195 6.68 13.41 -19.65
N GLY A 196 6.12 14.49 -19.11
CA GLY A 196 4.70 14.59 -18.80
C GLY A 196 4.28 13.71 -17.62
N TYR A 197 5.20 13.35 -16.73
CA TYR A 197 4.89 12.62 -15.50
C TYR A 197 4.41 13.58 -14.43
N PHE A 198 3.34 13.19 -13.73
CA PHE A 198 2.80 13.95 -12.61
C PHE A 198 3.49 13.53 -11.32
N HIS A 199 3.72 14.52 -10.45
CA HIS A 199 4.32 14.33 -9.14
C HIS A 199 3.64 15.19 -8.08
N VAL A 200 3.74 14.76 -6.82
CA VAL A 200 3.33 15.56 -5.65
C VAL A 200 4.44 15.52 -4.62
N GLY A 201 4.99 16.68 -4.28
CA GLY A 201 5.88 16.83 -3.14
C GLY A 201 5.10 16.96 -1.84
N ARG A 202 5.42 16.12 -0.84
CA ARG A 202 4.76 16.08 0.47
C ARG A 202 5.74 16.15 1.64
N GLY A 203 5.18 16.06 2.85
CA GLY A 203 5.96 16.09 4.08
C GLY A 203 6.34 17.50 4.51
N SER A 204 7.52 17.67 5.10
CA SER A 204 7.99 18.98 5.55
C SER A 204 8.39 19.91 4.41
N GLY A 205 8.77 19.37 3.23
CA GLY A 205 9.12 20.19 2.07
C GLY A 205 8.07 21.21 1.67
N ALA A 206 6.79 20.92 1.93
CA ALA A 206 5.67 21.84 1.69
C ALA A 206 5.72 23.15 2.52
N ASN A 207 6.63 23.27 3.50
CA ASN A 207 6.81 24.49 4.30
C ASN A 207 7.80 25.48 3.65
N SER A 208 8.46 25.09 2.56
CA SER A 208 9.45 25.93 1.87
C SER A 208 8.85 26.64 0.67
N LEU A 209 8.97 27.97 0.66
CA LEU A 209 8.65 28.80 -0.50
C LEU A 209 9.59 28.49 -1.65
N VAL A 210 10.89 28.28 -1.39
CA VAL A 210 11.86 27.91 -2.43
C VAL A 210 11.45 26.59 -3.11
N ALA A 211 11.05 25.57 -2.35
CA ALA A 211 10.58 24.30 -2.93
C ALA A 211 9.31 24.46 -3.79
N TYR A 212 8.40 25.35 -3.38
CA TYR A 212 7.18 25.67 -4.14
C TYR A 212 7.49 26.41 -5.45
N LEU A 213 8.41 27.39 -5.42
CA LEU A 213 8.85 28.14 -6.61
C LEU A 213 9.63 27.24 -7.59
N LEU A 214 10.47 26.33 -7.09
CA LEU A 214 11.15 25.31 -7.89
C LEU A 214 10.21 24.21 -8.43
N ARG A 215 8.92 24.26 -8.10
CA ARG A 215 7.90 23.25 -8.48
C ARG A 215 8.23 21.84 -8.00
N ILE A 216 8.93 21.73 -6.87
CA ILE A 216 9.11 20.47 -6.14
C ILE A 216 7.80 20.14 -5.40
N THR A 217 7.14 21.15 -4.84
CA THR A 217 5.83 21.05 -4.17
C THR A 217 4.78 21.92 -4.85
N ASP A 218 3.50 21.56 -4.68
CA ASP A 218 2.34 22.35 -5.15
C ASP A 218 1.57 23.06 -4.02
N VAL A 219 2.14 23.06 -2.82
CA VAL A 219 1.55 23.72 -1.64
C VAL A 219 2.13 25.11 -1.50
N ASP A 220 1.26 26.12 -1.47
CA ASP A 220 1.61 27.51 -1.15
C ASP A 220 1.81 27.66 0.37
N PRO A 221 3.05 27.89 0.86
CA PRO A 221 3.32 27.99 2.28
C PRO A 221 2.87 29.32 2.88
N ILE A 222 2.70 30.37 2.08
CA ILE A 222 2.25 31.69 2.54
C ILE A 222 0.73 31.65 2.75
N GLU A 223 -0.03 31.11 1.79
CA GLU A 223 -1.48 30.93 1.90
C GLU A 223 -1.87 30.14 3.16
N LEU A 224 -1.04 29.16 3.54
CA LEU A 224 -1.31 28.24 4.64
C LEU A 224 -0.63 28.62 5.97
N ASP A 225 0.07 29.75 6.06
CA ASP A 225 0.84 30.15 7.26
C ASP A 225 1.77 29.02 7.75
N LEU A 226 2.60 28.50 6.83
CA LEU A 226 3.57 27.43 7.09
C LEU A 226 4.97 28.00 7.43
N TYR A 227 5.60 27.39 8.42
CA TYR A 227 6.88 27.84 8.97
C TYR A 227 8.04 27.06 8.37
N PHE A 228 8.99 27.76 7.73
CA PHE A 228 10.15 27.15 7.07
C PHE A 228 11.02 26.36 8.05
N GLU A 229 11.12 26.81 9.29
CA GLU A 229 11.95 26.22 10.35
C GLU A 229 11.49 24.82 10.74
N ARG A 230 10.24 24.47 10.43
CA ARG A 230 9.75 23.09 10.56
C ARG A 230 10.43 22.15 9.55
N PHE A 231 10.84 22.68 8.41
CA PHE A 231 11.53 21.96 7.36
C PHE A 231 13.05 21.97 7.55
N LEU A 232 13.63 23.16 7.68
CA LEU A 232 15.06 23.37 7.86
C LEU A 232 15.33 24.27 9.07
N ASN A 233 16.08 23.78 10.04
CA ASN A 233 16.38 24.50 11.28
C ASN A 233 17.89 24.51 11.53
N LEU A 234 18.44 25.67 11.89
CA LEU A 234 19.89 25.82 12.16
C LEU A 234 20.38 25.00 13.36
N TYR A 235 19.50 24.68 14.32
CA TYR A 235 19.84 23.81 15.45
C TYR A 235 19.92 22.31 15.07
N ARG A 236 19.78 21.97 13.78
CA ARG A 236 19.74 20.58 13.28
C ARG A 236 20.85 20.33 12.25
N ALA A 237 21.55 19.20 12.40
CA ALA A 237 22.54 18.74 11.43
C ALA A 237 21.96 17.89 10.28
N ASN A 238 20.81 17.22 10.49
CA ASN A 238 20.17 16.40 9.45
C ASN A 238 19.49 17.28 8.38
N PRO A 239 19.55 16.88 7.09
CA PRO A 239 18.95 17.61 5.99
C PRO A 239 17.43 17.68 6.04
N PRO A 240 16.87 18.60 5.22
CA PRO A 240 15.48 18.58 4.85
C PRO A 240 15.12 17.26 4.15
N ASP A 241 13.92 16.74 4.36
CA ASP A 241 13.43 15.51 3.70
C ASP A 241 12.36 15.88 2.66
N PHE A 242 12.60 15.54 1.39
CA PHE A 242 11.64 15.67 0.30
C PHE A 242 11.06 14.30 -0.05
N ASP A 243 9.80 14.12 0.28
CA ASP A 243 8.99 12.99 -0.19
C ASP A 243 8.34 13.38 -1.52
N ILE A 244 8.71 12.73 -2.62
CA ILE A 244 8.10 12.99 -3.94
C ILE A 244 7.36 11.76 -4.43
N ASP A 245 6.04 11.86 -4.53
CA ASP A 245 5.17 10.83 -5.08
C ASP A 245 5.12 10.91 -6.60
N PHE A 246 5.23 9.77 -7.26
CA PHE A 246 5.01 9.59 -8.69
C PHE A 246 3.92 8.54 -8.94
N SER A 247 3.38 8.50 -10.16
CA SER A 247 2.58 7.36 -10.60
C SER A 247 3.39 6.07 -10.44
N TRP A 248 2.71 4.98 -10.07
CA TRP A 248 3.33 3.66 -9.96
C TRP A 248 3.91 3.13 -11.28
N THR A 249 3.42 3.62 -12.42
CA THR A 249 3.92 3.30 -13.75
C THR A 249 5.16 4.12 -14.14
N ASP A 250 5.31 5.32 -13.58
CA ASP A 250 6.33 6.29 -14.00
C ASP A 250 7.56 6.27 -13.08
N ARG A 251 7.37 5.85 -11.83
CA ARG A 251 8.40 5.82 -10.79
C ARG A 251 9.69 5.12 -11.23
N ASP A 252 9.59 3.97 -11.89
CA ASP A 252 10.78 3.19 -12.23
C ASP A 252 11.64 3.88 -13.30
N ASP A 253 11.03 4.65 -14.21
CA ASP A 253 11.75 5.49 -15.17
C ASP A 253 12.47 6.65 -14.47
N VAL A 254 11.82 7.29 -13.48
CA VAL A 254 12.45 8.35 -12.67
C VAL A 254 13.66 7.80 -11.88
N VAL A 255 13.53 6.62 -11.28
CA VAL A 255 14.65 5.97 -10.60
C VAL A 255 15.77 5.64 -11.59
N ALA A 256 15.44 5.08 -12.76
CA ALA A 256 16.43 4.78 -13.80
C ALA A 256 17.16 6.05 -14.27
N TYR A 257 16.44 7.17 -14.40
CA TYR A 257 17.03 8.47 -14.70
C TYR A 257 18.04 8.90 -13.62
N MET A 258 17.73 8.75 -12.34
CA MET A 258 18.69 9.08 -11.27
C MET A 258 20.00 8.28 -11.41
N PHE A 259 19.92 6.98 -11.72
CA PHE A 259 21.08 6.12 -11.96
C PHE A 259 21.89 6.51 -13.21
N GLN A 260 21.24 7.09 -14.22
CA GLN A 260 21.92 7.59 -15.43
C GLN A 260 22.52 8.98 -15.21
N ARG A 261 21.84 9.82 -14.42
CA ARG A 261 22.15 11.23 -14.22
C ARG A 261 23.28 11.45 -13.23
N PHE A 262 23.33 10.65 -12.17
CA PHE A 262 24.27 10.78 -11.06
C PHE A 262 25.21 9.56 -10.99
N PRO A 263 26.51 9.74 -10.68
CA PRO A 263 27.49 8.67 -10.77
C PRO A 263 27.42 7.65 -9.62
N ASN A 264 27.18 8.11 -8.40
CA ASN A 264 27.33 7.30 -7.18
C ASN A 264 25.96 7.01 -6.55
N VAL A 265 25.14 6.24 -7.27
CA VAL A 265 23.75 5.95 -6.87
C VAL A 265 23.59 4.50 -6.45
N ALA A 266 22.81 4.27 -5.40
CA ALA A 266 22.34 2.94 -5.02
C ALA A 266 20.94 3.00 -4.41
N LEU A 267 20.21 1.90 -4.51
CA LEU A 267 18.98 1.71 -3.75
C LEU A 267 19.31 1.37 -2.30
N LEU A 268 18.42 1.74 -1.39
CA LEU A 268 18.52 1.41 0.03
C LEU A 268 17.89 0.05 0.33
N ALA A 269 18.47 -0.74 1.24
CA ALA A 269 17.84 -1.98 1.71
C ALA A 269 16.87 -1.75 2.87
N ALA A 270 16.03 -2.75 3.11
CA ALA A 270 15.17 -2.85 4.27
C ALA A 270 15.23 -4.27 4.83
N TYR A 271 15.52 -4.39 6.12
CA TYR A 271 15.47 -5.66 6.84
C TYR A 271 14.05 -5.96 7.27
N ASN A 272 13.43 -6.96 6.65
CA ASN A 272 12.19 -7.51 7.17
C ASN A 272 12.52 -8.42 8.34
N THR A 273 11.69 -8.38 9.37
CA THR A 273 11.84 -9.22 10.55
C THR A 273 10.64 -10.14 10.74
N PHE A 274 10.86 -11.26 11.43
CA PHE A 274 9.79 -12.19 11.78
C PHE A 274 8.81 -11.57 12.78
N GLN A 275 7.68 -11.10 12.26
CA GLN A 275 6.54 -10.69 13.07
C GLN A 275 5.74 -11.90 13.55
N TYR A 276 4.99 -11.78 14.65
CA TYR A 276 4.30 -12.90 15.31
C TYR A 276 3.57 -13.85 14.33
N ARG A 277 2.72 -13.29 13.45
CA ARG A 277 1.94 -14.09 12.49
C ARG A 277 2.81 -14.79 11.45
N ALA A 278 3.89 -14.15 11.01
CA ALA A 278 4.84 -14.74 10.06
C ALA A 278 5.65 -15.85 10.73
N ALA A 279 6.20 -15.60 11.92
CA ALA A 279 6.94 -16.57 12.70
C ALA A 279 6.12 -17.84 12.98
N VAL A 280 4.89 -17.68 13.48
CA VAL A 280 3.98 -18.81 13.74
C VAL A 280 3.62 -19.56 12.46
N ARG A 281 3.41 -18.85 11.36
CA ARG A 281 3.05 -19.47 10.08
C ARG A 281 4.18 -20.30 9.51
N GLU A 282 5.39 -19.73 9.44
CA GLU A 282 6.55 -20.45 8.88
C GLU A 282 6.95 -21.63 9.78
N LEU A 283 7.01 -21.44 11.10
CA LEU A 283 7.27 -22.55 12.01
C LEU A 283 6.16 -23.61 11.98
N GLY A 284 4.90 -23.21 11.83
CA GLY A 284 3.79 -24.14 11.66
C GLY A 284 3.93 -25.01 10.42
N LYS A 285 4.37 -24.44 9.29
CA LYS A 285 4.68 -25.20 8.06
C LYS A 285 5.84 -26.16 8.28
N VAL A 286 6.95 -25.68 8.86
CA VAL A 286 8.15 -26.48 9.14
C VAL A 286 7.85 -27.65 10.07
N MET A 287 6.93 -27.47 11.01
CA MET A 287 6.46 -28.52 11.92
C MET A 287 5.37 -29.41 11.30
N GLY A 288 4.87 -29.09 10.09
CA GLY A 288 3.88 -29.90 9.37
C GLY A 288 2.44 -29.76 9.88
N LEU A 289 2.10 -28.64 10.52
CA LEU A 289 0.74 -28.40 11.02
C LEU A 289 -0.26 -28.20 9.85
N PRO A 290 -1.51 -28.72 9.97
CA PRO A 290 -2.57 -28.42 9.02
C PRO A 290 -2.87 -26.91 8.91
N LYS A 291 -3.23 -26.45 7.70
CA LYS A 291 -3.52 -25.03 7.42
C LYS A 291 -4.49 -24.38 8.43
N HIS A 292 -5.55 -25.10 8.80
CA HIS A 292 -6.58 -24.56 9.70
C HIS A 292 -6.07 -24.34 11.14
N GLU A 293 -5.14 -25.16 11.62
CA GLU A 293 -4.48 -25.00 12.91
C GLU A 293 -3.51 -23.81 12.88
N ILE A 294 -2.69 -23.72 11.82
CA ILE A 294 -1.80 -22.57 11.61
C ILE A 294 -2.58 -21.26 11.62
N ASP A 295 -3.71 -21.22 10.91
CA ASP A 295 -4.56 -20.03 10.84
C ASP A 295 -5.18 -19.67 12.20
N ALA A 296 -5.55 -20.67 13.02
CA ALA A 296 -6.03 -20.45 14.38
C ALA A 296 -4.95 -19.88 15.32
N LEU A 297 -3.72 -20.42 15.26
CA LEU A 297 -2.57 -19.91 16.03
C LEU A 297 -2.20 -18.49 15.61
N CYS A 298 -2.15 -18.22 14.30
CA CYS A 298 -1.88 -16.89 13.75
C CYS A 298 -2.92 -15.86 14.19
N ALA A 299 -4.18 -16.26 14.35
CA ALA A 299 -5.25 -15.38 14.79
C ALA A 299 -5.25 -15.11 16.31
N GLY A 300 -4.42 -15.82 17.08
CA GLY A 300 -4.44 -15.77 18.55
C GLY A 300 -5.71 -16.35 19.18
N LYS A 301 -6.51 -17.09 18.40
CA LYS A 301 -7.82 -17.63 18.81
C LYS A 301 -7.70 -19.11 19.16
N PHE A 302 -6.92 -19.41 20.19
CA PHE A 302 -6.72 -20.78 20.68
C PHE A 302 -6.84 -20.82 22.21
N ASN A 303 -7.16 -21.99 22.75
CA ASN A 303 -7.15 -22.21 24.18
C ASN A 303 -5.78 -22.76 24.60
N PRO A 304 -4.99 -22.04 25.42
CA PRO A 304 -3.68 -22.49 25.86
C PRO A 304 -3.68 -23.88 26.51
N ASN A 305 -4.78 -24.25 27.18
CA ASN A 305 -4.94 -25.54 27.87
C ASN A 305 -5.30 -26.70 26.92
N ARG A 306 -5.46 -26.44 25.62
CA ARG A 306 -5.81 -27.44 24.59
C ARG A 306 -4.80 -27.51 23.45
N LEU A 307 -3.65 -26.87 23.59
CA LEU A 307 -2.59 -26.94 22.59
C LEU A 307 -1.91 -28.32 22.65
N GLY A 308 -1.63 -28.90 21.48
CA GLY A 308 -0.73 -30.02 21.38
C GLY A 308 0.73 -29.63 21.62
N GLU A 309 1.60 -30.63 21.62
CA GLU A 309 3.04 -30.44 21.83
C GLU A 309 3.67 -29.60 20.70
N MET A 310 3.29 -29.88 19.45
CA MET A 310 3.86 -29.19 18.28
C MET A 310 3.46 -27.71 18.24
N GLU A 311 2.21 -27.39 18.54
CA GLU A 311 1.72 -26.02 18.61
C GLU A 311 2.40 -25.23 19.74
N THR A 312 2.66 -25.90 20.87
CA THR A 312 3.41 -25.31 21.99
C THR A 312 4.85 -25.00 21.59
N VAL A 313 5.52 -25.92 20.88
CA VAL A 313 6.88 -25.71 20.35
C VAL A 313 6.90 -24.56 19.34
N VAL A 314 5.93 -24.51 18.41
CA VAL A 314 5.78 -23.41 17.45
C VAL A 314 5.67 -22.07 18.15
N LEU A 315 4.78 -21.93 19.14
CA LEU A 315 4.61 -20.67 19.87
C LEU A 315 5.86 -20.28 20.66
N LYS A 316 6.55 -21.25 21.27
CA LYS A 316 7.79 -21.03 22.02
C LYS A 316 8.90 -20.50 21.12
N TYR A 317 9.18 -21.14 19.99
CA TYR A 317 10.23 -20.69 19.08
C TYR A 317 9.79 -19.46 18.27
N ALA A 318 8.50 -19.26 18.01
CA ALA A 318 8.00 -18.02 17.40
C ALA A 318 8.24 -16.80 18.29
N ALA A 319 8.25 -16.97 19.62
CA ALA A 319 8.65 -15.91 20.54
C ALA A 319 10.16 -15.66 20.52
N VAL A 320 10.98 -16.70 20.28
CA VAL A 320 12.45 -16.60 20.21
C VAL A 320 12.90 -15.89 18.93
N ILE A 321 12.34 -16.26 17.78
CA ILE A 321 12.72 -15.65 16.49
C ILE A 321 11.99 -14.34 16.21
N ARG A 322 11.15 -13.85 17.13
CA ARG A 322 10.46 -12.59 16.92
C ARG A 322 11.50 -11.48 16.75
N ASP A 323 11.28 -10.64 15.75
CA ASP A 323 12.17 -9.55 15.37
C ASP A 323 13.55 -9.98 14.86
N PHE A 324 13.80 -11.29 14.66
CA PHE A 324 14.97 -11.73 13.90
C PHE A 324 14.85 -11.30 12.43
N PRO A 325 15.95 -10.92 11.76
CA PRO A 325 15.96 -10.69 10.32
C PRO A 325 15.46 -11.93 9.56
N SER A 326 14.49 -11.73 8.67
CA SER A 326 13.92 -12.77 7.82
C SER A 326 14.43 -12.70 6.39
N SER A 327 14.53 -11.50 5.84
CA SER A 327 15.01 -11.27 4.48
C SER A 327 15.52 -9.85 4.31
N LEU A 328 16.52 -9.71 3.45
CA LEU A 328 16.98 -8.42 2.95
C LEU A 328 16.12 -8.06 1.73
N THR A 329 15.41 -6.94 1.81
CA THR A 329 14.53 -6.46 0.74
C THR A 329 14.91 -5.05 0.32
N LEU A 330 14.27 -4.54 -0.73
CA LEU A 330 14.46 -3.15 -1.15
C LEU A 330 13.62 -2.23 -0.25
N HIS A 331 14.22 -1.14 0.21
CA HIS A 331 13.46 -0.03 0.78
C HIS A 331 12.47 0.46 -0.26
N ALA A 332 11.22 0.68 0.16
CA ALA A 332 10.14 0.93 -0.78
C ALA A 332 10.37 2.19 -1.63
N CYS A 333 11.10 3.19 -1.13
CA CYS A 333 11.21 4.51 -1.75
C CYS A 333 12.64 5.07 -1.86
N GLY A 334 13.59 4.52 -1.10
CA GLY A 334 14.82 5.24 -0.74
C GLY A 334 15.92 5.03 -1.77
N VAL A 335 16.41 6.13 -2.33
CA VAL A 335 17.56 6.17 -3.23
C VAL A 335 18.67 6.99 -2.57
N LEU A 336 19.88 6.46 -2.58
CA LEU A 336 21.07 7.15 -2.09
C LEU A 336 21.84 7.74 -3.26
N ILE A 337 22.28 8.98 -3.11
CA ILE A 337 23.25 9.62 -4.00
C ILE A 337 24.40 10.07 -3.12
N ALA A 338 25.58 9.49 -3.31
CA ALA A 338 26.77 9.77 -2.51
C ALA A 338 27.72 10.74 -3.23
N HIS A 339 28.51 11.48 -2.46
CA HIS A 339 29.61 12.30 -2.99
C HIS A 339 30.73 11.40 -3.53
N ASP A 340 31.19 10.45 -2.71
CA ASP A 340 32.18 9.44 -3.09
C ASP A 340 31.54 8.20 -3.70
N ASN A 341 32.38 7.31 -4.25
CA ASN A 341 31.94 6.00 -4.72
C ASN A 341 31.19 5.24 -3.62
N ILE A 342 30.01 4.71 -3.96
CA ILE A 342 29.12 4.06 -2.99
C ILE A 342 29.77 2.86 -2.26
N HIS A 343 30.74 2.19 -2.88
CA HIS A 343 31.47 1.06 -2.29
C HIS A 343 32.33 1.45 -1.08
N ARG A 344 32.61 2.75 -0.89
CA ARG A 344 33.28 3.25 0.32
C ARG A 344 32.40 3.10 1.57
N TYR A 345 31.08 3.11 1.39
CA TYR A 345 30.11 3.09 2.50
C TYR A 345 29.60 1.69 2.81
N GLY A 346 29.59 0.77 1.84
CA GLY A 346 29.20 -0.60 2.10
C GLY A 346 29.16 -1.49 0.87
N ALA A 347 28.98 -2.79 1.12
CA ALA A 347 28.75 -3.78 0.08
C ALA A 347 27.40 -3.57 -0.61
N LEU A 348 27.34 -3.92 -1.89
CA LEU A 348 26.14 -3.88 -2.70
C LEU A 348 25.69 -5.30 -3.07
N PHE A 349 24.39 -5.46 -3.28
CA PHE A 349 23.82 -6.65 -3.91
C PHE A 349 22.93 -6.26 -5.08
N MET A 350 22.63 -7.22 -5.95
CA MET A 350 21.78 -7.02 -7.12
C MET A 350 20.43 -7.74 -6.93
N PRO A 351 19.36 -7.02 -6.52
CA PRO A 351 18.01 -7.58 -6.43
C PRO A 351 17.46 -7.91 -7.84
N PRO A 352 16.35 -8.65 -7.96
CA PRO A 352 15.65 -8.89 -9.24
C PRO A 352 15.29 -7.63 -10.01
N LYS A 353 15.23 -6.46 -9.34
CA LYS A 353 15.03 -5.15 -9.97
C LYS A 353 16.21 -4.71 -10.86
N GLY A 354 17.38 -5.34 -10.73
CA GLY A 354 18.55 -5.07 -11.59
C GLY A 354 19.27 -3.75 -11.29
N LEU A 355 19.05 -3.15 -10.12
CA LEU A 355 19.72 -1.92 -9.68
C LEU A 355 20.56 -2.17 -8.42
N PRO A 356 21.81 -1.69 -8.36
CA PRO A 356 22.68 -1.95 -7.23
C PRO A 356 22.07 -1.36 -5.94
N THR A 357 22.10 -2.16 -4.87
CA THR A 357 21.43 -1.84 -3.61
C THR A 357 22.42 -2.00 -2.47
N VAL A 358 22.53 -1.01 -1.57
CA VAL A 358 23.36 -1.11 -0.37
C VAL A 358 22.82 -2.18 0.58
N MET A 359 23.69 -2.91 1.26
CA MET A 359 23.27 -3.97 2.18
C MET A 359 22.76 -3.46 3.53
N PHE A 360 22.86 -2.17 3.81
CA PHE A 360 22.43 -1.56 5.07
C PHE A 360 21.09 -0.82 4.94
N ASP A 361 20.44 -0.58 6.07
CA ASP A 361 19.15 0.10 6.12
C ASP A 361 19.27 1.63 6.30
N MET A 362 18.12 2.30 6.40
CA MET A 362 18.04 3.75 6.55
C MET A 362 18.80 4.28 7.78
N VAL A 363 18.83 3.53 8.88
CA VAL A 363 19.45 4.01 10.12
C VAL A 363 20.96 4.06 9.93
N VAL A 364 21.53 2.97 9.41
CA VAL A 364 22.96 2.91 9.12
C VAL A 364 23.35 3.91 8.03
N ALA A 365 22.49 4.15 7.03
CA ALA A 365 22.70 5.18 6.01
C ALA A 365 22.87 6.57 6.66
N GLU A 366 21.99 6.93 7.60
CA GLU A 366 22.08 8.19 8.34
C GLU A 366 23.34 8.25 9.22
N ASP A 367 23.74 7.14 9.85
CA ASP A 367 24.93 7.07 10.70
C ASP A 367 26.22 7.32 9.91
N VAL A 368 26.27 6.90 8.63
CA VAL A 368 27.39 7.21 7.72
C VAL A 368 27.19 8.52 6.95
N GLY A 369 26.23 9.35 7.37
CA GLY A 369 25.97 10.67 6.77
C GLY A 369 25.35 10.64 5.37
N LEU A 370 24.80 9.50 4.91
CA LEU A 370 24.09 9.41 3.64
C LEU A 370 22.59 9.55 3.84
N HIS A 371 22.06 10.67 3.37
CA HIS A 371 20.63 10.94 3.40
C HIS A 371 19.97 10.50 2.10
N LYS A 372 18.76 9.97 2.23
CA LYS A 372 17.99 9.41 1.12
C LYS A 372 17.22 10.48 0.36
N PHE A 373 16.95 10.17 -0.89
CA PHE A 373 15.92 10.80 -1.71
C PHE A 373 14.76 9.81 -1.79
N ASP A 374 13.59 10.21 -1.29
CA ASP A 374 12.42 9.34 -1.28
C ASP A 374 11.59 9.54 -2.56
N ILE A 375 11.70 8.55 -3.45
CA ILE A 375 10.92 8.45 -4.68
C ILE A 375 9.80 7.45 -4.44
N LEU A 376 8.60 7.98 -4.19
CA LEU A 376 7.45 7.20 -3.76
C LEU A 376 6.53 6.87 -4.93
N SER A 377 5.67 5.88 -4.72
CA SER A 377 4.68 5.44 -5.69
C SER A 377 3.28 5.64 -5.13
N GLN A 378 2.42 6.28 -5.92
CA GLN A 378 1.04 6.49 -5.56
C GLN A 378 0.10 6.27 -6.74
N ARG A 379 -0.98 5.52 -6.50
CA ARG A 379 -1.97 5.19 -7.54
C ARG A 379 -2.85 6.36 -7.97
N GLY A 380 -3.06 7.35 -7.11
CA GLY A 380 -3.93 8.49 -7.42
C GLY A 380 -3.40 9.34 -8.58
N LEU A 381 -2.09 9.52 -8.67
CA LEU A 381 -1.42 10.17 -9.80
C LEU A 381 -1.58 9.40 -11.12
N GLY A 382 -1.60 8.07 -11.07
CA GLY A 382 -1.93 7.23 -12.23
C GLY A 382 -3.35 7.48 -12.74
N LYS A 383 -4.32 7.71 -11.85
CA LYS A 383 -5.70 8.05 -12.25
C LYS A 383 -5.77 9.37 -13.00
N ILE A 384 -5.04 10.37 -12.50
CA ILE A 384 -4.97 11.70 -13.12
C ILE A 384 -4.35 11.60 -14.52
N LYS A 385 -3.24 10.87 -14.63
CA LYS A 385 -2.55 10.63 -15.89
C LYS A 385 -3.43 9.94 -16.92
N ASP A 386 -3.95 8.77 -16.59
CA ASP A 386 -4.75 7.96 -17.52
C ASP A 386 -6.01 8.72 -17.96
N ALA A 387 -6.65 9.47 -17.05
CA ALA A 387 -7.81 10.29 -17.38
C ALA A 387 -7.44 11.39 -18.38
N LEU A 388 -6.35 12.12 -18.16
CA LEU A 388 -5.88 13.16 -19.08
C LEU A 388 -5.43 12.59 -20.42
N GLU A 389 -4.83 11.40 -20.46
CA GLU A 389 -4.49 10.72 -21.70
C GLU A 389 -5.74 10.34 -22.51
N MET A 390 -6.80 9.85 -21.85
CA MET A 390 -8.09 9.59 -22.50
C MET A 390 -8.73 10.88 -23.03
N VAL A 391 -8.71 11.96 -22.24
CA VAL A 391 -9.20 13.28 -22.66
C VAL A 391 -8.38 13.80 -23.85
N ARG A 392 -7.05 13.65 -23.83
CA ARG A 392 -6.15 14.08 -24.91
C ARG A 392 -6.37 13.30 -26.19
N ALA A 393 -6.63 12.00 -26.11
CA ALA A 393 -6.95 11.17 -27.28
C ALA A 393 -8.26 11.60 -27.95
N ARG A 394 -9.24 12.07 -27.16
CA ARG A 394 -10.54 12.54 -27.65
C ARG A 394 -10.51 13.98 -28.15
N ASP A 395 -9.98 14.88 -27.33
CA ASP A 395 -9.93 16.32 -27.56
C ASP A 395 -8.56 16.87 -27.10
N PRO A 396 -7.56 16.85 -28.00
CA PRO A 396 -6.22 17.35 -27.69
C PRO A 396 -6.19 18.81 -27.27
N LYS A 397 -7.13 19.63 -27.77
CA LYS A 397 -7.18 21.07 -27.47
C LYS A 397 -7.63 21.30 -26.03
N THR A 398 -8.69 20.61 -25.60
CA THR A 398 -9.15 20.67 -24.22
C THR A 398 -8.11 20.12 -23.26
N ALA A 399 -7.47 18.99 -23.58
CA ALA A 399 -6.41 18.44 -22.74
C ALA A 399 -5.20 19.37 -22.58
N ALA A 400 -4.83 20.11 -23.64
CA ALA A 400 -3.71 21.06 -23.59
C ALA A 400 -4.00 22.33 -22.77
N ASP A 401 -5.28 22.66 -22.56
CA ASP A 401 -5.71 23.79 -21.70
C ASP A 401 -5.71 23.44 -20.20
N ILE A 402 -5.64 22.14 -19.87
CA ILE A 402 -5.68 21.68 -18.47
C ILE A 402 -4.25 21.62 -17.93
N ASP A 403 -3.88 22.65 -17.17
CA ASP A 403 -2.73 22.58 -16.26
C ASP A 403 -3.18 21.97 -14.93
N ILE A 404 -2.73 20.74 -14.64
CA ILE A 404 -3.11 20.04 -13.41
C ILE A 404 -2.48 20.64 -12.14
N HIS A 405 -1.48 21.51 -12.29
CA HIS A 405 -0.83 22.19 -11.17
C HIS A 405 -1.46 23.57 -10.86
N ASP A 406 -2.44 24.02 -11.66
CA ASP A 406 -3.18 25.26 -11.42
C ASP A 406 -4.28 25.06 -10.36
N MET A 407 -3.84 25.03 -9.10
CA MET A 407 -4.73 24.95 -7.95
C MET A 407 -5.68 26.15 -7.81
N ARG A 408 -5.36 27.32 -8.37
CA ARG A 408 -6.25 28.49 -8.28
C ARG A 408 -7.53 28.24 -9.06
N ARG A 409 -7.41 27.69 -10.27
CA ARG A 409 -8.55 27.26 -11.10
C ARG A 409 -9.42 26.23 -10.38
N PHE A 410 -8.82 25.19 -9.80
CA PHE A 410 -9.60 24.12 -9.15
C PHE A 410 -10.30 24.55 -7.87
N LYS A 411 -9.68 25.46 -7.09
CA LYS A 411 -10.31 26.06 -5.90
C LYS A 411 -11.50 26.96 -6.23
N ALA A 412 -11.50 27.59 -7.41
CA ALA A 412 -12.57 28.47 -7.87
C ALA A 412 -13.73 27.73 -8.56
N ASP A 413 -13.55 26.45 -8.91
CA ASP A 413 -14.54 25.65 -9.63
C ASP A 413 -15.75 25.27 -8.74
N GLU A 414 -16.94 25.74 -9.11
CA GLU A 414 -18.17 25.50 -8.34
C GLU A 414 -18.60 24.02 -8.36
N GLY A 415 -18.29 23.27 -9.42
CA GLY A 415 -18.57 21.84 -9.49
C GLY A 415 -17.71 21.05 -8.50
N VAL A 416 -16.44 21.41 -8.36
CA VAL A 416 -15.53 20.82 -7.34
C VAL A 416 -16.04 21.14 -5.94
N ARG A 417 -16.41 22.40 -5.68
CA ARG A 417 -17.02 22.85 -4.41
C ARG A 417 -18.30 22.09 -4.07
N ALA A 418 -19.18 21.89 -5.04
CA ALA A 418 -20.39 21.09 -4.87
C ALA A 418 -20.06 19.63 -4.48
N MET A 419 -19.10 18.98 -5.15
CA MET A 419 -18.69 17.62 -4.78
C MET A 419 -18.10 17.54 -3.38
N LEU A 420 -17.40 18.57 -2.90
CA LEU A 420 -16.89 18.65 -1.53
C LEU A 420 -18.02 18.76 -0.51
N ARG A 421 -18.97 19.69 -0.72
CA ARG A 421 -20.12 19.89 0.18
C ARG A 421 -20.99 18.65 0.30
N GLU A 422 -21.21 17.96 -0.81
CA GLU A 422 -21.99 16.72 -0.86
C GLU A 422 -21.16 15.47 -0.48
N ALA A 423 -19.85 15.62 -0.31
CA ALA A 423 -18.88 14.55 -0.10
C ALA A 423 -18.96 13.41 -1.13
N ARG A 424 -19.13 13.77 -2.42
CA ARG A 424 -19.17 12.87 -3.58
C ARG A 424 -17.76 12.50 -4.06
N ALA A 425 -16.93 12.08 -3.12
CA ALA A 425 -15.50 11.90 -3.31
C ALA A 425 -15.05 10.45 -3.64
N THR A 426 -15.97 9.53 -3.99
CA THR A 426 -15.59 8.16 -4.39
C THR A 426 -14.59 8.21 -5.55
N GLY A 427 -13.47 7.50 -5.45
CA GLY A 427 -12.41 7.49 -6.47
C GLY A 427 -11.33 8.55 -6.25
N CYS A 428 -11.64 9.63 -5.54
CA CYS A 428 -10.71 10.73 -5.25
C CYS A 428 -9.77 10.34 -4.10
N PHE A 429 -8.47 10.52 -4.32
CA PHE A 429 -7.45 10.17 -3.34
C PHE A 429 -7.66 10.89 -2.00
N TYR A 430 -7.24 10.27 -0.89
CA TYR A 430 -7.28 10.81 0.49
C TYR A 430 -8.67 11.05 1.12
N VAL A 431 -9.71 11.33 0.33
CA VAL A 431 -11.00 11.85 0.82
C VAL A 431 -12.20 10.91 0.64
N GLU A 432 -12.00 9.71 0.08
CA GLU A 432 -13.10 8.81 -0.29
C GLU A 432 -13.67 7.91 0.83
N SER A 433 -12.97 7.75 1.96
CA SER A 433 -13.40 6.81 3.01
C SER A 433 -14.74 7.22 3.64
N PRO A 434 -15.58 6.27 4.15
CA PRO A 434 -16.89 6.62 4.69
C PRO A 434 -16.80 7.64 5.83
N ALA A 435 -15.84 7.46 6.74
CA ALA A 435 -15.64 8.36 7.88
C ALA A 435 -15.22 9.77 7.43
N MET A 436 -14.36 9.88 6.42
CA MET A 436 -13.92 11.16 5.87
C MET A 436 -15.08 11.86 5.13
N ARG A 437 -15.83 11.14 4.29
CA ARG A 437 -17.01 11.69 3.59
C ARG A 437 -18.08 12.16 4.57
N MET A 438 -18.34 11.39 5.62
CA MET A 438 -19.23 11.82 6.70
C MET A 438 -18.69 13.08 7.38
N LEU A 439 -17.40 13.15 7.71
CA LEU A 439 -16.83 14.34 8.33
C LEU A 439 -16.92 15.56 7.42
N MET A 440 -16.65 15.42 6.11
CA MET A 440 -16.80 16.50 5.14
C MET A 440 -18.23 17.03 5.11
N ARG A 441 -19.24 16.15 5.08
CA ARG A 441 -20.66 16.56 5.19
C ARG A 441 -20.96 17.23 6.53
N LYS A 442 -20.44 16.70 7.65
CA LYS A 442 -20.60 17.31 8.97
C LYS A 442 -19.97 18.69 9.07
N LEU A 443 -18.90 18.94 8.33
CA LEU A 443 -18.25 20.25 8.27
C LEU A 443 -18.78 21.14 7.14
N GLN A 444 -19.60 20.64 6.21
CA GLN A 444 -19.97 21.38 4.99
C GLN A 444 -18.73 21.96 4.28
N VAL A 445 -17.69 21.11 4.13
CA VAL A 445 -16.44 21.53 3.49
C VAL A 445 -16.74 22.09 2.10
N ASP A 446 -16.32 23.32 1.85
CA ASP A 446 -16.56 24.04 0.60
C ASP A 446 -15.28 24.69 0.04
N ASP A 447 -14.16 24.57 0.75
CA ASP A 447 -12.90 25.21 0.42
C ASP A 447 -11.69 24.34 0.79
N TYR A 448 -10.52 24.83 0.36
CA TYR A 448 -9.26 24.11 0.49
C TYR A 448 -8.84 23.96 1.96
N LEU A 449 -8.97 25.04 2.75
CA LEU A 449 -8.63 25.04 4.17
C LEU A 449 -9.53 24.08 4.97
N GLY A 450 -10.82 24.05 4.66
CA GLY A 450 -11.78 23.11 5.24
C GLY A 450 -11.40 21.66 4.97
N LEU A 451 -10.92 21.34 3.76
CA LEU A 451 -10.47 19.99 3.41
C LEU A 451 -9.17 19.60 4.15
N VAL A 452 -8.22 20.52 4.24
CA VAL A 452 -6.97 20.36 5.01
C VAL A 452 -7.27 20.11 6.49
N ALA A 453 -8.23 20.85 7.06
CA ALA A 453 -8.65 20.67 8.44
C ALA A 453 -9.40 19.33 8.64
N ALA A 454 -10.36 19.01 7.77
CA ALA A 454 -11.13 17.77 7.85
C ALA A 454 -10.21 16.53 7.86
N SER A 455 -9.24 16.49 6.94
CA SER A 455 -8.30 15.38 6.83
C SER A 455 -7.32 15.29 8.01
N SER A 456 -7.05 16.41 8.67
CA SER A 456 -6.20 16.44 9.86
C SER A 456 -6.94 15.96 11.11
N VAL A 457 -8.24 16.26 11.23
CA VAL A 457 -9.07 16.00 12.42
C VAL A 457 -9.63 14.57 12.49
N ILE A 458 -9.81 13.86 11.37
CA ILE A 458 -10.44 12.52 11.29
C ILE A 458 -9.67 11.36 11.98
N ARG A 459 -8.66 11.66 12.80
CA ARG A 459 -7.72 10.71 13.39
C ARG A 459 -8.27 10.07 14.67
N PRO A 460 -7.98 8.78 14.93
CA PRO A 460 -8.46 8.08 16.14
C PRO A 460 -8.08 8.72 17.48
N GLY A 461 -6.95 9.45 17.55
CA GLY A 461 -6.54 10.19 18.75
C GLY A 461 -7.44 11.41 19.02
N VAL A 462 -7.59 12.27 18.01
CA VAL A 462 -8.39 13.50 18.04
C VAL A 462 -9.89 13.21 18.23
N SER A 463 -10.39 12.11 17.67
CA SER A 463 -11.78 11.70 17.90
C SER A 463 -12.03 11.24 19.34
N ARG A 464 -11.03 10.67 20.03
CA ARG A 464 -11.16 10.18 21.41
C ARG A 464 -11.10 11.31 22.46
N SER A 465 -10.42 12.42 22.15
CA SER A 465 -10.29 13.57 23.06
C SER A 465 -11.49 14.52 23.04
N GLY A 466 -12.50 14.27 22.18
CA GLY A 466 -13.64 15.17 22.00
C GLY A 466 -13.33 16.41 21.15
N MET A 467 -12.07 16.60 20.73
CA MET A 467 -11.65 17.76 19.94
C MET A 467 -12.29 17.82 18.56
N MET A 468 -12.46 16.67 17.90
CA MET A 468 -13.19 16.60 16.63
C MET A 468 -14.62 17.12 16.78
N GLN A 469 -15.29 16.76 17.88
CA GLN A 469 -16.64 17.21 18.17
C GLN A 469 -16.66 18.74 18.43
N ALA A 470 -15.74 19.24 19.25
CA ALA A 470 -15.60 20.67 19.52
C ALA A 470 -15.34 21.48 18.24
N TYR A 471 -14.49 20.96 17.34
CA TYR A 471 -14.22 21.59 16.05
C TYR A 471 -15.48 21.65 15.17
N ILE A 472 -16.21 20.54 15.02
CA ILE A 472 -17.45 20.48 14.24
C ILE A 472 -18.49 21.46 14.82
N GLU A 473 -18.66 21.47 16.14
CA GLU A 473 -19.63 22.33 16.82
C GLU A 473 -19.33 23.82 16.63
N ARG A 474 -18.06 24.24 16.81
CA ARG A 474 -17.63 25.63 16.64
C ARG A 474 -17.61 26.08 15.18
N HIS A 475 -17.39 25.14 14.26
CA HIS A 475 -17.49 25.39 12.83
C HIS A 475 -18.95 25.69 12.45
N ARG A 476 -19.88 24.84 12.90
CA ARG A 476 -21.32 24.91 12.60
C ARG A 476 -22.04 26.04 13.31
N ASP A 477 -21.68 26.31 14.55
CA ASP A 477 -22.31 27.32 15.39
C ASP A 477 -21.27 28.37 15.82
N PRO A 478 -21.27 29.55 15.18
CA PRO A 478 -20.40 30.65 15.59
C PRO A 478 -20.53 31.06 17.06
N ALA A 479 -21.69 30.87 17.70
CA ALA A 479 -21.88 31.21 19.11
C ALA A 479 -21.03 30.34 20.04
N LYS A 480 -20.83 29.06 19.70
CA LYS A 480 -19.98 28.14 20.46
C LYS A 480 -18.48 28.45 20.40
N ARG A 481 -18.06 29.37 19.52
CA ARG A 481 -16.67 29.83 19.49
C ARG A 481 -16.28 30.58 20.78
N ALA A 482 -17.27 31.13 21.51
CA ALA A 482 -17.06 31.72 22.83
C ALA A 482 -16.54 30.73 23.88
N ASP A 483 -16.75 29.42 23.67
CA ASP A 483 -16.25 28.36 24.56
C ASP A 483 -14.74 28.07 24.35
N ALA A 484 -14.12 28.68 23.33
CA ALA A 484 -12.70 28.52 23.07
C ALA A 484 -11.86 29.39 24.02
N HIS A 485 -10.65 28.92 24.36
CA HIS A 485 -9.72 29.73 25.13
C HIS A 485 -9.36 31.00 24.33
N PRO A 486 -9.54 32.22 24.88
CA PRO A 486 -9.40 33.47 24.11
C PRO A 486 -8.07 33.63 23.38
N VAL A 487 -6.96 33.25 24.04
CA VAL A 487 -5.62 33.29 23.44
C VAL A 487 -5.51 32.34 22.25
N LEU A 488 -6.03 31.11 22.37
CA LEU A 488 -5.94 30.15 21.27
C LEU A 488 -6.85 30.57 20.13
N LEU A 489 -8.07 31.02 20.40
CA LEU A 489 -8.97 31.53 19.37
C LEU A 489 -8.35 32.70 18.57
N HIS A 490 -7.59 33.58 19.23
CA HIS A 490 -6.89 34.67 18.57
C HIS A 490 -5.72 34.19 17.69
N LEU A 491 -4.98 33.17 18.15
CA LEU A 491 -3.81 32.64 17.43
C LEU A 491 -4.18 31.72 16.26
N MET A 492 -5.27 30.96 16.38
CA MET A 492 -5.76 30.04 15.35
C MET A 492 -7.26 30.26 15.07
N PRO A 493 -7.63 31.42 14.49
CA PRO A 493 -9.01 31.69 14.12
C PRO A 493 -9.54 30.68 13.09
N GLU A 494 -8.67 30.14 12.23
CA GLU A 494 -9.00 29.18 11.18
C GLU A 494 -9.49 27.83 11.73
N THR A 495 -9.09 27.47 12.95
CA THR A 495 -9.53 26.24 13.64
C THR A 495 -10.42 26.51 14.85
N TYR A 496 -10.93 27.73 15.00
CA TYR A 496 -11.82 28.15 16.09
C TYR A 496 -11.23 27.86 17.48
N GLY A 497 -9.92 28.09 17.64
CA GLY A 497 -9.19 27.85 18.88
C GLY A 497 -9.05 26.37 19.26
N VAL A 498 -9.23 25.45 18.30
CA VAL A 498 -8.90 24.02 18.45
C VAL A 498 -7.52 23.80 17.83
N MET A 499 -6.56 23.33 18.60
CA MET A 499 -5.27 22.94 18.02
C MET A 499 -5.47 21.70 17.14
N VAL A 500 -4.95 21.74 15.92
CA VAL A 500 -5.06 20.64 14.93
C VAL A 500 -3.69 20.29 14.36
N TYR A 501 -2.81 21.28 14.26
CA TYR A 501 -1.55 21.15 13.53
C TYR A 501 -0.33 21.16 14.45
N GLN A 502 0.74 20.55 13.95
CA GLN A 502 2.07 20.67 14.52
C GLN A 502 2.58 22.11 14.45
N GLU A 503 2.22 22.81 13.38
CA GLU A 503 2.47 24.22 13.14
C GLU A 503 1.75 25.11 14.17
N ASP A 504 0.63 24.68 14.75
CA ASP A 504 -0.05 25.42 15.83
C ASP A 504 0.80 25.47 17.11
N VAL A 505 1.57 24.41 17.39
CA VAL A 505 2.51 24.38 18.52
C VAL A 505 3.62 25.41 18.32
N ILE A 506 4.19 25.46 17.12
CA ILE A 506 5.22 26.46 16.75
C ILE A 506 4.62 27.87 16.86
N LYS A 507 3.42 28.07 16.30
CA LYS A 507 2.69 29.34 16.34
C LYS A 507 2.47 29.83 17.77
N VAL A 508 2.01 28.96 18.68
CA VAL A 508 1.83 29.30 20.10
C VAL A 508 3.18 29.61 20.76
N ALA A 509 4.19 28.76 20.60
CA ALA A 509 5.51 28.98 21.20
C ALA A 509 6.13 30.32 20.76
N HIS A 510 6.04 30.66 19.48
CA HIS A 510 6.58 31.90 18.94
C HIS A 510 5.74 33.12 19.31
N ARG A 511 4.43 33.11 18.99
CA ARG A 511 3.56 34.30 19.13
C ARG A 511 3.13 34.53 20.58
N PHE A 512 2.85 33.50 21.37
CA PHE A 512 2.47 33.64 22.78
C PHE A 512 3.69 33.74 23.69
N ALA A 513 4.61 32.77 23.64
CA ALA A 513 5.74 32.76 24.55
C ALA A 513 6.94 33.61 24.12
N GLY A 514 7.06 33.97 22.83
CA GLY A 514 8.18 34.77 22.33
C GLY A 514 9.45 33.98 22.09
N LEU A 515 9.35 32.67 21.86
CA LEU A 515 10.46 31.85 21.39
C LEU A 515 10.80 32.25 19.94
N ASP A 516 12.06 32.09 19.52
CA ASP A 516 12.35 32.14 18.08
C ASP A 516 11.80 30.89 17.38
N LEU A 517 11.71 30.92 16.04
CA LEU A 517 11.09 29.84 15.27
C LEU A 517 11.90 28.53 15.34
N GLY A 518 13.22 28.62 15.53
CA GLY A 518 14.08 27.46 15.73
C GLY A 518 13.85 26.77 17.08
N GLU A 519 13.80 27.55 18.17
CA GLU A 519 13.46 27.10 19.52
C GLU A 519 12.04 26.49 19.55
N ALA A 520 11.10 27.09 18.82
CA ALA A 520 9.72 26.63 18.74
C ALA A 520 9.59 25.25 18.06
N ASP A 521 10.35 24.96 17.00
CA ASP A 521 10.36 23.61 16.40
C ASP A 521 10.99 22.57 17.33
N VAL A 522 12.07 22.93 18.05
CA VAL A 522 12.69 22.06 19.06
C VAL A 522 11.66 21.65 20.12
N LEU A 523 10.88 22.61 20.61
CA LEU A 523 9.80 22.38 21.57
C LEU A 523 8.76 21.39 21.02
N ARG A 524 8.26 21.62 19.80
CA ARG A 524 7.27 20.76 19.14
C ARG A 524 7.77 19.32 18.98
N ARG A 525 9.03 19.12 18.58
CA ARG A 525 9.64 17.78 18.44
C ARG A 525 9.65 17.03 19.75
N GLY A 526 10.05 17.70 20.82
CA GLY A 526 10.02 17.13 22.16
C GLY A 526 8.61 16.67 22.50
N MET A 527 7.61 17.54 22.37
CA MET A 527 6.23 17.16 22.69
C MET A 527 5.64 16.01 21.86
N SER A 528 6.22 15.72 20.69
CA SER A 528 5.82 14.60 19.82
C SER A 528 6.43 13.25 20.22
N GLY A 529 7.15 13.16 21.34
CA GLY A 529 7.82 11.94 21.80
C GLY A 529 9.12 11.61 21.04
N LYS A 530 9.50 12.43 20.05
CA LYS A 530 10.69 12.25 19.22
C LYS A 530 11.89 13.00 19.83
N PHE A 531 12.18 12.70 21.09
CA PHE A 531 13.31 13.30 21.80
C PHE A 531 14.63 12.65 21.34
N ARG A 532 15.57 13.46 20.85
CA ARG A 532 16.98 13.07 20.78
C ARG A 532 17.72 13.42 22.08
N SER A 533 17.30 14.51 22.75
CA SER A 533 17.81 14.96 24.05
C SER A 533 16.68 15.44 24.95
N ARG A 534 16.62 14.93 26.18
CA ARG A 534 15.64 15.35 27.19
C ARG A 534 15.97 16.73 27.77
N GLU A 535 17.26 17.04 27.89
CA GLU A 535 17.76 18.31 28.41
C GLU A 535 17.43 19.49 27.49
N GLU A 536 17.48 19.29 26.18
CA GLU A 536 17.14 20.31 25.19
C GLU A 536 15.65 20.69 25.27
N PHE A 537 14.79 19.68 25.44
CA PHE A 537 13.37 19.88 25.65
C PHE A 537 13.05 20.61 26.96
N ASP A 538 13.70 20.20 28.07
CA ASP A 538 13.50 20.86 29.36
C ASP A 538 13.91 22.34 29.29
N ARG A 539 15.00 22.67 28.59
CA ARG A 539 15.41 24.06 28.32
C ARG A 539 14.36 24.83 27.53
N ALA A 540 13.83 24.25 26.44
CA ALA A 540 12.81 24.89 25.63
C ALA A 540 11.49 25.12 26.41
N ARG A 541 11.09 24.16 27.27
CA ARG A 541 9.95 24.31 28.18
C ARG A 541 10.17 25.47 29.16
N ASP A 542 11.31 25.50 29.83
CA ASP A 542 11.57 26.50 30.85
C ASP A 542 11.69 27.91 30.22
N ALA A 543 12.24 27.98 29.00
CA ALA A 543 12.23 29.19 28.18
C ALA A 543 10.81 29.63 27.82
N PHE A 544 9.90 28.71 27.46
CA PHE A 544 8.49 29.03 27.20
C PHE A 544 7.84 29.74 28.38
N HIS A 545 7.96 29.18 29.59
CA HIS A 545 7.37 29.79 30.77
C HIS A 545 7.99 31.15 31.10
N THR A 546 9.32 31.23 31.07
CA THR A 546 10.06 32.46 31.44
C THR A 546 9.78 33.59 30.46
N LYS A 547 9.87 33.33 29.15
CA LYS A 547 9.65 34.34 28.11
C LYS A 547 8.18 34.77 28.05
N ALA A 548 7.21 33.85 28.22
CA ALA A 548 5.79 34.21 28.26
C ALA A 548 5.45 35.14 29.43
N VAL A 549 5.99 34.88 30.63
CA VAL A 549 5.81 35.76 31.79
C VAL A 549 6.50 37.11 31.56
N ALA A 550 7.71 37.12 31.00
CA ALA A 550 8.43 38.35 30.66
C ALA A 550 7.68 39.21 29.62
N LYS A 551 6.90 38.58 28.74
CA LYS A 551 6.01 39.25 27.78
C LYS A 551 4.75 39.86 28.40
N GLY A 552 4.56 39.69 29.71
CA GLY A 552 3.44 40.28 30.48
C GLY A 552 2.24 39.35 30.68
N HIS A 553 2.35 38.05 30.38
CA HIS A 553 1.27 37.09 30.59
C HIS A 553 1.22 36.61 32.05
N ALA A 554 0.01 36.54 32.64
CA ALA A 554 -0.20 36.03 33.99
C ALA A 554 0.22 34.55 34.09
N SER A 555 0.90 34.18 35.19
CA SER A 555 1.46 32.82 35.39
C SER A 555 0.40 31.71 35.24
N ASP A 556 -0.82 31.93 35.72
CA ASP A 556 -1.92 30.97 35.61
C ASP A 556 -2.35 30.74 34.16
N MET A 557 -2.41 31.81 33.37
CA MET A 557 -2.72 31.72 31.94
C MET A 557 -1.60 31.00 31.18
N VAL A 558 -0.33 31.28 31.50
CA VAL A 558 0.81 30.58 30.89
C VAL A 558 0.75 29.07 31.19
N ARG A 559 0.43 28.69 32.43
CA ARG A 559 0.25 27.28 32.82
C ARG A 559 -0.90 26.61 32.08
N GLU A 560 -2.03 27.30 31.92
CA GLU A 560 -3.17 26.74 31.19
C GLU A 560 -2.90 26.58 29.70
N VAL A 561 -2.28 27.58 29.05
CA VAL A 561 -1.90 27.48 27.62
C VAL A 561 -0.89 26.35 27.41
N TRP A 562 0.11 26.23 28.30
CA TRP A 562 1.05 25.10 28.28
C TRP A 562 0.33 23.75 28.41
N ARG A 563 -0.57 23.61 29.38
CA ARG A 563 -1.33 22.38 29.62
C ARG A 563 -2.13 21.96 28.39
N GLN A 564 -2.79 22.92 27.72
CA GLN A 564 -3.54 22.64 26.49
C GLN A 564 -2.61 22.18 25.36
N MET A 565 -1.50 22.88 25.14
CA MET A 565 -0.51 22.55 24.12
C MET A 565 0.11 21.15 24.34
N GLU A 566 0.53 20.82 25.57
CA GLU A 566 1.11 19.53 25.92
C GLU A 566 0.11 18.38 25.73
N SER A 567 -1.14 18.58 26.15
CA SER A 567 -2.19 17.58 25.96
C SER A 567 -2.48 17.27 24.49
N PHE A 568 -2.21 18.24 23.61
CA PHE A 568 -2.51 18.14 22.19
C PHE A 568 -1.38 17.55 21.36
N ALA A 569 -0.13 17.87 21.67
CA ALA A 569 1.01 17.61 20.79
C ALA A 569 1.17 16.14 20.35
N GLY A 570 0.78 15.17 21.18
CA GLY A 570 0.78 13.75 20.83
C GLY A 570 -0.18 13.36 19.69
N TYR A 571 -1.12 14.24 19.33
CA TYR A 571 -2.14 14.03 18.30
C TYR A 571 -2.08 15.04 17.14
N ALA A 572 -1.16 16.00 17.20
CA ALA A 572 -0.98 17.05 16.21
C ALA A 572 -0.55 16.51 14.85
N PHE A 573 -1.10 17.07 13.76
CA PHE A 573 -0.75 16.67 12.40
C PHE A 573 0.05 17.72 11.64
N ALA A 574 0.87 17.30 10.67
CA ALA A 574 1.63 18.22 9.83
C ALA A 574 0.69 18.89 8.80
N LYS A 575 0.48 20.20 8.92
CA LYS A 575 -0.41 20.97 8.04
C LYS A 575 0.05 20.89 6.59
N GLY A 576 1.34 21.11 6.33
CA GLY A 576 1.92 21.03 4.98
C GLY A 576 1.72 19.67 4.31
N HIS A 577 1.83 18.57 5.05
CA HIS A 577 1.60 17.23 4.50
C HIS A 577 0.12 16.97 4.19
N SER A 578 -0.81 17.44 5.04
CA SER A 578 -2.25 17.33 4.74
C SER A 578 -2.66 18.18 3.53
N ALA A 579 -2.02 19.34 3.38
CA ALA A 579 -2.20 20.23 2.25
C ALA A 579 -1.76 19.60 0.93
N SER A 580 -0.60 18.94 0.88
CA SER A 580 -0.13 18.24 -0.33
C SER A 580 -1.14 17.21 -0.85
N TYR A 581 -1.78 16.45 0.03
CA TYR A 581 -2.81 15.49 -0.39
C TYR A 581 -4.16 16.13 -0.73
N ALA A 582 -4.46 17.28 -0.13
CA ALA A 582 -5.63 18.05 -0.52
C ALA A 582 -5.49 18.58 -1.97
N VAL A 583 -4.29 18.98 -2.40
CA VAL A 583 -4.02 19.34 -3.80
C VAL A 583 -4.45 18.22 -4.77
N GLU A 584 -3.99 16.99 -4.54
CA GLU A 584 -4.36 15.85 -5.38
C GLU A 584 -5.85 15.50 -5.32
N SER A 585 -6.47 15.72 -4.15
CA SER A 585 -7.92 15.56 -4.00
C SER A 585 -8.67 16.52 -4.91
N TYR A 586 -8.24 17.78 -5.01
CA TYR A 586 -8.81 18.79 -5.91
C TYR A 586 -8.58 18.45 -7.38
N GLN A 587 -7.37 18.01 -7.75
CA GLN A 587 -7.07 17.55 -9.11
C GLN A 587 -8.00 16.40 -9.53
N SER A 588 -8.16 15.42 -8.64
CA SER A 588 -9.06 14.29 -8.80
C SER A 588 -10.53 14.71 -8.95
N LEU A 589 -11.00 15.62 -8.10
CA LEU A 589 -12.37 16.11 -8.12
C LEU A 589 -12.65 16.90 -9.41
N PHE A 590 -11.72 17.74 -9.85
CA PHE A 590 -11.85 18.49 -11.10
C PHE A 590 -12.06 17.55 -12.29
N LEU A 591 -11.21 16.52 -12.43
CA LEU A 591 -11.36 15.52 -13.50
C LEU A 591 -12.67 14.73 -13.37
N LYS A 592 -13.09 14.42 -12.15
CA LYS A 592 -14.37 13.73 -11.91
C LYS A 592 -15.58 14.60 -12.28
N VAL A 593 -15.52 15.91 -12.06
CA VAL A 593 -16.60 16.86 -12.41
C VAL A 593 -16.72 16.99 -13.93
N HIS A 594 -15.60 17.21 -14.61
CA HIS A 594 -15.60 17.59 -16.03
C HIS A 594 -15.45 16.41 -17.00
N PHE A 595 -14.85 15.31 -16.55
CA PHE A 595 -14.59 14.08 -17.33
C PHE A 595 -14.93 12.82 -16.51
N PRO A 596 -16.17 12.68 -16.01
CA PRO A 596 -16.53 11.65 -15.04
C PRO A 596 -16.29 10.22 -15.55
N ILE A 597 -16.58 9.94 -16.82
CA ILE A 597 -16.50 8.57 -17.36
C ILE A 597 -15.04 8.18 -17.57
N GLU A 598 -14.23 9.08 -18.15
CA GLU A 598 -12.79 8.91 -18.33
C GLU A 598 -12.09 8.77 -16.97
N TYR A 599 -12.41 9.63 -16.00
CA TYR A 599 -11.82 9.58 -14.66
C TYR A 599 -12.19 8.28 -13.92
N MET A 600 -13.44 7.82 -14.01
CA MET A 600 -13.83 6.56 -13.39
C MET A 600 -13.22 5.34 -14.09
N CYS A 601 -13.03 5.40 -15.42
CA CYS A 601 -12.28 4.38 -16.16
C CYS A 601 -10.82 4.32 -15.67
N ALA A 602 -10.16 5.47 -15.54
CA ALA A 602 -8.83 5.59 -14.97
C ALA A 602 -8.76 5.07 -13.52
N CYS A 603 -9.78 5.34 -12.70
CA CYS A 603 -9.91 4.77 -11.36
C CYS A 603 -9.94 3.24 -11.39
N ILE A 604 -10.72 2.63 -12.29
CA ILE A 604 -10.82 1.17 -12.42
C ILE A 604 -9.49 0.57 -12.88
N ASN A 605 -8.84 1.18 -13.88
CA ASN A 605 -7.55 0.73 -14.42
C ASN A 605 -6.41 0.78 -13.40
N ASN A 606 -6.45 1.75 -12.49
CA ASN A 606 -5.50 1.87 -11.37
C ASN A 606 -5.96 1.11 -10.11
N PHE A 607 -6.93 0.19 -10.24
CA PHE A 607 -7.47 -0.62 -9.14
C PHE A 607 -8.02 0.19 -7.96
N GLY A 608 -8.54 1.38 -8.24
CA GLY A 608 -9.27 2.19 -7.29
C GLY A 608 -8.43 2.75 -6.15
N GLY A 609 -8.88 2.53 -4.91
CA GLY A 609 -8.29 3.05 -3.68
C GLY A 609 -8.86 2.33 -2.47
N PHE A 610 -9.74 2.99 -1.73
CA PHE A 610 -10.33 2.48 -0.49
C PHE A 610 -11.34 1.33 -0.67
N TYR A 611 -12.10 1.33 -1.77
CA TYR A 611 -13.17 0.35 -2.02
C TYR A 611 -12.74 -0.77 -2.96
N ARG A 612 -13.57 -1.81 -3.10
CA ARG A 612 -13.41 -2.83 -4.14
C ARG A 612 -13.74 -2.23 -5.51
N THR A 613 -13.16 -2.78 -6.58
CA THR A 613 -13.42 -2.39 -7.98
C THR A 613 -14.90 -2.24 -8.31
N GLU A 614 -15.72 -3.19 -7.82
CA GLU A 614 -17.19 -3.17 -7.86
C GLU A 614 -17.82 -1.79 -7.58
N PHE A 615 -17.32 -1.06 -6.58
CA PHE A 615 -17.91 0.22 -6.19
C PHE A 615 -17.41 1.42 -7.00
N TYR A 616 -16.27 1.28 -7.68
CA TYR A 616 -15.87 2.25 -8.70
C TYR A 616 -16.67 2.05 -9.98
N VAL A 617 -16.97 0.79 -10.33
CA VAL A 617 -17.93 0.46 -11.40
C VAL A 617 -19.34 0.96 -11.06
N HIS A 618 -19.77 0.79 -9.80
CA HIS A 618 -21.02 1.35 -9.31
C HIS A 618 -21.04 2.88 -9.41
N GLU A 619 -20.00 3.56 -8.95
CA GLU A 619 -19.91 5.03 -9.04
C GLU A 619 -19.93 5.50 -10.51
N ALA A 620 -19.25 4.82 -11.42
CA ALA A 620 -19.32 5.12 -12.86
C ALA A 620 -20.76 5.01 -13.38
N ARG A 621 -21.51 3.98 -12.97
CA ARG A 621 -22.93 3.82 -13.31
C ARG A 621 -23.78 4.96 -12.74
N MET A 622 -23.52 5.39 -11.51
CA MET A 622 -24.19 6.53 -10.89
C MET A 622 -23.88 7.87 -11.57
N LEU A 623 -22.76 7.95 -12.30
CA LEU A 623 -22.38 9.09 -13.13
C LEU A 623 -22.88 8.97 -14.59
N GLY A 624 -23.72 7.97 -14.89
CA GLY A 624 -24.37 7.78 -16.19
C GLY A 624 -23.70 6.76 -17.11
N ALA A 625 -22.62 6.09 -16.68
CA ALA A 625 -21.94 5.11 -17.51
C ALA A 625 -22.79 3.85 -17.75
N ARG A 626 -22.90 3.42 -19.00
CA ARG A 626 -23.31 2.05 -19.37
C ARG A 626 -22.11 1.12 -19.19
N ILE A 627 -22.20 0.19 -18.26
CA ILE A 627 -21.12 -0.76 -17.98
C ILE A 627 -21.26 -2.00 -18.86
N GLU A 628 -20.17 -2.40 -19.52
CA GLU A 628 -20.10 -3.63 -20.31
C GLU A 628 -18.99 -4.58 -19.84
N ALA A 629 -19.25 -5.88 -19.96
CA ALA A 629 -18.25 -6.92 -19.77
C ALA A 629 -17.11 -6.79 -20.79
N PRO A 630 -15.90 -7.32 -20.49
CA PRO A 630 -14.78 -7.35 -21.43
C PRO A 630 -15.19 -7.96 -22.79
N CYS A 631 -14.58 -7.50 -23.87
CA CYS A 631 -14.82 -7.98 -25.24
C CYS A 631 -13.49 -8.06 -25.97
N VAL A 632 -13.23 -9.20 -26.63
CA VAL A 632 -11.97 -9.40 -27.39
C VAL A 632 -11.80 -8.41 -28.54
N ASN A 633 -12.87 -7.79 -29.01
CA ASN A 633 -12.85 -6.79 -30.07
C ASN A 633 -12.78 -5.34 -29.58
N THR A 634 -12.99 -5.09 -28.29
CA THR A 634 -13.13 -3.71 -27.75
C THR A 634 -11.97 -3.34 -26.83
N VAL A 635 -11.57 -4.26 -25.95
CA VAL A 635 -10.62 -3.99 -24.86
C VAL A 635 -9.44 -4.93 -24.91
N GLY A 636 -8.34 -4.46 -24.34
CA GLY A 636 -7.16 -5.24 -24.06
C GLY A 636 -7.06 -5.57 -22.57
N ALA A 637 -5.86 -5.44 -22.01
CA ALA A 637 -5.69 -5.59 -20.57
C ALA A 637 -6.54 -4.59 -19.78
N LEU A 638 -6.57 -3.32 -20.18
CA LEU A 638 -7.22 -2.23 -19.45
C LEU A 638 -8.65 -1.95 -19.95
N ALA A 639 -9.48 -1.38 -19.07
CA ALA A 639 -10.82 -0.88 -19.40
C ALA A 639 -10.73 0.34 -20.32
N VAL A 640 -11.76 0.52 -21.13
CA VAL A 640 -11.88 1.63 -22.10
C VAL A 640 -13.21 2.35 -21.87
N ALA A 641 -13.16 3.68 -21.91
CA ALA A 641 -14.33 4.55 -21.92
C ALA A 641 -14.59 5.04 -23.34
N ASP A 642 -15.85 4.98 -23.77
CA ASP A 642 -16.38 5.73 -24.91
C ASP A 642 -17.34 6.81 -24.36
N PRO A 643 -16.87 8.06 -24.23
CA PRO A 643 -17.69 9.17 -23.73
C PRO A 643 -18.88 9.51 -24.63
N THR A 644 -18.81 9.20 -25.93
CA THR A 644 -19.86 9.51 -26.91
C THR A 644 -21.11 8.69 -26.65
N SER A 645 -20.93 7.39 -26.40
CA SER A 645 -22.01 6.48 -26.02
C SER A 645 -22.20 6.38 -24.50
N GLN A 646 -21.38 7.09 -23.72
CA GLN A 646 -21.24 6.93 -22.27
C GLN A 646 -21.03 5.48 -21.84
N THR A 647 -20.31 4.69 -22.64
CA THR A 647 -20.05 3.27 -22.37
C THR A 647 -18.69 3.07 -21.73
N LEU A 648 -18.62 2.28 -20.67
CA LEU A 648 -17.38 1.84 -20.02
C LEU A 648 -17.29 0.32 -20.16
N THR A 649 -16.34 -0.15 -20.97
CA THR A 649 -16.09 -1.59 -21.17
C THR A 649 -14.94 -2.01 -20.26
N LEU A 650 -15.18 -2.99 -19.39
CA LEU A 650 -14.19 -3.47 -18.43
C LEU A 650 -13.02 -4.18 -19.13
N GLY A 651 -11.81 -4.06 -18.55
CA GLY A 651 -10.59 -4.68 -19.07
C GLY A 651 -10.43 -6.15 -18.68
N PHE A 652 -9.63 -6.89 -19.45
CA PHE A 652 -9.34 -8.29 -19.15
C PHE A 652 -8.48 -8.49 -17.90
N ASN A 653 -7.77 -7.46 -17.43
CA ASN A 653 -7.03 -7.48 -16.17
C ASN A 653 -7.91 -7.71 -14.92
N LEU A 654 -9.22 -7.49 -15.03
CA LEU A 654 -10.18 -7.74 -13.96
C LEU A 654 -10.70 -9.18 -13.95
N VAL A 655 -10.41 -9.97 -15.00
CA VAL A 655 -10.90 -11.33 -15.16
C VAL A 655 -9.96 -12.29 -14.45
N LYS A 656 -10.47 -12.92 -13.39
CA LYS A 656 -9.74 -13.91 -12.59
C LYS A 656 -9.36 -15.12 -13.45
N ASP A 657 -8.16 -15.64 -13.20
CA ASP A 657 -7.60 -16.85 -13.82
C ASP A 657 -7.32 -16.74 -15.34
N LEU A 658 -7.56 -15.56 -15.94
CA LEU A 658 -7.09 -15.22 -17.28
C LEU A 658 -5.63 -14.74 -17.22
N ASN A 659 -4.75 -15.35 -18.02
CA ASN A 659 -3.32 -15.08 -17.95
C ASN A 659 -2.92 -13.88 -18.83
N HIS A 660 -1.83 -13.20 -18.45
CA HIS A 660 -1.33 -12.04 -19.18
C HIS A 660 -0.86 -12.35 -20.61
N ALA A 661 -0.34 -13.56 -20.85
CA ALA A 661 0.15 -13.95 -22.17
C ALA A 661 -0.99 -14.06 -23.21
N THR A 662 -2.13 -14.61 -22.83
CA THR A 662 -3.33 -14.70 -23.66
C THR A 662 -3.90 -13.31 -23.93
N ILE A 663 -3.92 -12.41 -22.93
CA ILE A 663 -4.36 -11.02 -23.13
C ILE A 663 -3.45 -10.32 -24.15
N ALA A 664 -2.13 -10.42 -23.98
CA ALA A 664 -1.17 -9.84 -24.91
C ALA A 664 -1.30 -10.42 -26.33
N ALA A 665 -1.50 -11.74 -26.46
CA ALA A 665 -1.72 -12.39 -27.75
C ALA A 665 -3.03 -11.93 -28.43
N LEU A 666 -4.11 -11.72 -27.66
CA LEU A 666 -5.37 -11.16 -28.17
C LEU A 666 -5.16 -9.74 -28.72
N GLU A 667 -4.44 -8.89 -27.98
CA GLU A 667 -4.13 -7.52 -28.39
C GLU A 667 -3.28 -7.50 -29.66
N GLN A 668 -2.21 -8.30 -29.70
CA GLN A 668 -1.32 -8.42 -30.84
C GLN A 668 -2.06 -8.93 -32.08
N ALA A 669 -2.78 -10.04 -31.95
CA ALA A 669 -3.56 -10.60 -33.05
C ALA A 669 -4.55 -9.57 -33.60
N ARG A 670 -5.27 -8.84 -32.73
CA ARG A 670 -6.21 -7.79 -33.14
C ARG A 670 -5.52 -6.61 -33.84
N ALA A 671 -4.33 -6.21 -33.37
CA ALA A 671 -3.56 -5.13 -33.99
C ALA A 671 -3.08 -5.51 -35.40
N GLU A 672 -2.69 -6.77 -35.62
CA GLU A 672 -2.17 -7.26 -36.91
C GLU A 672 -3.29 -7.60 -37.91
N GLY A 673 -4.39 -8.21 -37.45
CA GLY A 673 -5.44 -8.76 -38.30
C GLY A 673 -6.81 -8.06 -38.21
N GLY A 674 -6.92 -6.97 -37.44
CA GLY A 674 -8.19 -6.27 -37.19
C GLY A 674 -9.13 -7.03 -36.23
N PRO A 675 -10.41 -6.62 -36.12
CA PRO A 675 -11.38 -7.27 -35.25
C PRO A 675 -11.56 -8.75 -35.57
N PHE A 676 -11.79 -9.58 -34.55
CA PHE A 676 -12.14 -10.99 -34.70
C PHE A 676 -13.54 -11.13 -35.31
N ALA A 677 -13.66 -11.96 -36.34
CA ALA A 677 -14.92 -12.19 -37.04
C ALA A 677 -15.76 -13.33 -36.43
N SER A 678 -15.12 -14.31 -35.80
CA SER A 678 -15.78 -15.48 -35.21
C SER A 678 -14.91 -16.15 -34.13
N LEU A 679 -15.45 -17.16 -33.45
CA LEU A 679 -14.68 -18.02 -32.54
C LEU A 679 -13.53 -18.72 -33.27
N ILE A 680 -13.76 -19.22 -34.48
CA ILE A 680 -12.75 -19.91 -35.30
C ILE A 680 -11.59 -18.97 -35.62
N ASP A 681 -11.92 -17.76 -36.08
CA ASP A 681 -10.91 -16.72 -36.40
C ASP A 681 -10.05 -16.37 -35.17
N LEU A 682 -10.65 -16.30 -33.98
CA LEU A 682 -9.91 -16.10 -32.74
C LEU A 682 -8.98 -17.27 -32.41
N VAL A 683 -9.46 -18.51 -32.52
CA VAL A 683 -8.66 -19.71 -32.23
C VAL A 683 -7.48 -19.83 -33.20
N GLU A 684 -7.69 -19.58 -34.49
CA GLU A 684 -6.65 -19.64 -35.52
C GLU A 684 -5.55 -18.58 -35.31
N ARG A 685 -5.92 -17.38 -34.85
CA ARG A 685 -4.99 -16.24 -34.70
C ARG A 685 -4.25 -16.22 -33.36
N VAL A 686 -4.85 -16.75 -32.30
CA VAL A 686 -4.34 -16.62 -30.92
C VAL A 686 -3.90 -17.96 -30.34
N ALA A 687 -4.48 -19.08 -30.79
CA ALA A 687 -4.25 -20.43 -30.27
C ALA A 687 -4.32 -20.54 -28.72
N PRO A 688 -5.40 -20.06 -28.07
CA PRO A 688 -5.52 -20.15 -26.62
C PRO A 688 -5.78 -21.59 -26.16
N SER A 689 -5.27 -21.97 -24.98
CA SER A 689 -5.67 -23.21 -24.32
C SER A 689 -7.17 -23.23 -24.04
N LEU A 690 -7.76 -24.43 -23.97
CA LEU A 690 -9.19 -24.63 -23.72
C LEU A 690 -9.66 -23.95 -22.42
N GLU A 691 -8.84 -23.95 -21.37
CA GLU A 691 -9.13 -23.31 -20.09
C GLU A 691 -9.28 -21.78 -20.25
N GLN A 692 -8.33 -21.14 -20.94
CA GLN A 692 -8.35 -19.70 -21.21
C GLN A 692 -9.52 -19.31 -22.14
N LEU A 693 -9.78 -20.10 -23.17
CA LEU A 693 -10.91 -19.89 -24.07
C LEU A 693 -12.25 -20.02 -23.34
N THR A 694 -12.37 -21.00 -22.44
CA THR A 694 -13.55 -21.19 -21.59
C THR A 694 -13.81 -19.95 -20.72
N ILE A 695 -12.77 -19.36 -20.12
CA ILE A 695 -12.88 -18.12 -19.34
C ILE A 695 -13.40 -16.96 -20.20
N LEU A 696 -12.85 -16.77 -21.41
CA LEU A 696 -13.29 -15.72 -22.34
C LEU A 696 -14.76 -15.88 -22.75
N ILE A 697 -15.21 -17.11 -23.01
CA ILE A 697 -16.62 -17.38 -23.35
C ILE A 697 -17.52 -17.11 -22.14
N ARG A 698 -17.15 -17.62 -20.96
CA ARG A 698 -17.94 -17.47 -19.72
C ARG A 698 -18.06 -16.02 -19.27
N VAL A 699 -17.04 -15.18 -19.46
CA VAL A 699 -17.15 -13.74 -19.16
C VAL A 699 -17.91 -12.94 -20.23
N GLY A 700 -18.35 -13.58 -21.31
CA GLY A 700 -19.12 -12.94 -22.39
C GLY A 700 -18.26 -12.17 -23.40
N ALA A 701 -16.97 -12.49 -23.50
CA ALA A 701 -16.03 -11.75 -24.33
C ALA A 701 -16.25 -11.93 -25.84
N LEU A 702 -17.02 -12.96 -26.24
CA LEU A 702 -17.36 -13.27 -27.62
C LEU A 702 -18.81 -12.90 -27.99
N ARG A 703 -19.46 -12.00 -27.22
CA ARG A 703 -20.85 -11.57 -27.47
C ARG A 703 -21.12 -11.03 -28.89
N PHE A 704 -20.08 -10.53 -29.57
CA PHE A 704 -20.17 -10.03 -30.95
C PHE A 704 -20.57 -11.12 -31.97
N THR A 705 -20.38 -12.40 -31.64
CA THR A 705 -20.77 -13.54 -32.48
C THR A 705 -22.28 -13.79 -32.52
N SER A 706 -23.04 -13.20 -31.57
CA SER A 706 -24.47 -13.48 -31.35
C SER A 706 -24.81 -14.93 -30.99
N ALA A 707 -23.82 -15.81 -30.83
CA ALA A 707 -24.00 -17.19 -30.38
C ALA A 707 -24.15 -17.25 -28.85
N THR A 708 -24.86 -18.24 -28.33
CA THR A 708 -24.98 -18.44 -26.88
C THR A 708 -23.69 -19.02 -26.32
N LYS A 709 -23.41 -18.75 -25.03
CA LYS A 709 -22.22 -19.28 -24.35
C LYS A 709 -22.11 -20.80 -24.46
N HIS A 710 -23.22 -21.53 -24.34
CA HIS A 710 -23.24 -22.98 -24.46
C HIS A 710 -22.76 -23.44 -25.84
N VAL A 711 -23.27 -22.82 -26.91
CA VAL A 711 -22.85 -23.13 -28.29
C VAL A 711 -21.34 -22.90 -28.43
N LEU A 712 -20.85 -21.74 -27.98
CA LEU A 712 -19.43 -21.39 -28.05
C LEU A 712 -18.54 -22.34 -27.24
N LEU A 713 -18.96 -22.77 -26.04
CA LEU A 713 -18.21 -23.73 -25.22
C LEU A 713 -18.12 -25.09 -25.92
N TRP A 714 -19.22 -25.57 -26.51
CA TRP A 714 -19.23 -26.81 -27.28
C TRP A 714 -18.31 -26.72 -28.51
N GLU A 715 -18.40 -25.64 -29.28
CA GLU A 715 -17.54 -25.40 -30.43
C GLU A 715 -16.06 -25.33 -30.03
N ALA A 716 -15.73 -24.65 -28.94
CA ALA A 716 -14.37 -24.57 -28.40
C ALA A 716 -13.78 -25.95 -28.07
N HIS A 717 -14.58 -26.83 -27.45
CA HIS A 717 -14.17 -28.20 -27.17
C HIS A 717 -13.89 -28.99 -28.45
N PHE A 718 -14.72 -28.86 -29.49
CA PHE A 718 -14.49 -29.57 -30.76
C PHE A 718 -13.27 -29.06 -31.52
N LEU A 719 -13.09 -27.74 -31.60
CA LEU A 719 -11.97 -27.13 -32.31
C LEU A 719 -10.62 -27.55 -31.70
N LEU A 720 -10.50 -27.49 -30.37
CA LEU A 720 -9.23 -27.80 -29.68
C LEU A 720 -9.04 -29.30 -29.41
N ALA A 721 -10.11 -30.11 -29.32
CA ALA A 721 -9.97 -31.58 -29.24
C ALA A 721 -9.56 -32.20 -30.59
N ALA A 722 -9.98 -31.63 -31.71
CA ALA A 722 -9.57 -32.07 -33.04
C ALA A 722 -8.05 -31.87 -33.28
N GLU A 723 -7.47 -30.78 -32.75
CA GLU A 723 -6.02 -30.51 -32.77
C GLU A 723 -5.22 -31.51 -31.91
N ALA A 724 -5.75 -31.90 -30.75
CA ALA A 724 -5.12 -32.89 -29.87
C ALA A 724 -5.15 -34.32 -30.43
N GLN A 725 -6.15 -34.67 -31.25
CA GLN A 725 -6.24 -35.99 -31.89
C GLN A 725 -5.42 -36.08 -33.19
N GLY A 726 -5.28 -34.97 -33.95
CA GLY A 726 -4.45 -34.90 -35.16
C GLY A 726 -2.94 -35.02 -34.91
N THR A 727 -2.48 -34.79 -33.68
CA THR A 727 -1.07 -34.88 -33.26
C THR A 727 -0.67 -36.22 -32.64
N SER A 728 -1.61 -37.17 -32.50
CA SER A 728 -1.36 -38.44 -31.82
C SER A 728 -0.70 -39.54 -32.69
N ASN A 729 -0.42 -39.28 -33.97
CA ASN A 729 0.05 -40.32 -34.90
C ASN A 729 1.26 -39.95 -35.79
N THR A 730 2.18 -39.12 -35.30
CA THR A 730 3.55 -39.04 -35.85
C THR A 730 4.56 -38.70 -34.77
N SER A 731 5.67 -39.44 -34.76
CA SER A 731 6.78 -39.30 -33.82
C SER A 731 7.39 -37.90 -33.83
N ARG A 732 7.72 -37.41 -32.63
CA ARG A 732 8.51 -36.22 -32.31
C ARG A 732 9.54 -35.83 -33.39
N ALA A 733 9.23 -34.76 -34.12
CA ALA A 733 10.23 -33.85 -34.67
C ALA A 733 9.58 -32.47 -34.82
N SER A 734 10.36 -31.44 -34.45
CA SER A 734 10.09 -30.01 -34.63
C SER A 734 9.33 -29.68 -35.92
N SER A 735 8.16 -29.06 -35.83
CA SER A 735 7.50 -28.46 -36.98
C SER A 735 7.44 -26.95 -36.82
N SER A 736 8.15 -26.29 -37.74
CA SER A 736 8.10 -24.85 -37.97
C SER A 736 6.72 -24.44 -38.52
N PRO A 737 6.39 -23.12 -38.51
CA PRO A 737 5.12 -22.59 -39.03
C PRO A 737 4.81 -22.93 -40.50
N ALA A 738 5.74 -23.54 -41.25
CA ALA A 738 5.58 -23.86 -42.66
C ALA A 738 4.69 -25.08 -42.94
N HIS A 739 4.61 -26.07 -42.04
CA HIS A 739 3.83 -27.30 -42.30
C HIS A 739 2.31 -27.10 -42.10
N VAL A 740 1.93 -26.14 -41.25
CA VAL A 740 0.52 -25.73 -41.02
C VAL A 740 -0.01 -24.92 -42.21
N ALA A 741 0.85 -24.12 -42.85
CA ALA A 741 0.51 -23.37 -44.05
C ALA A 741 0.24 -24.29 -45.26
N GLU A 742 0.89 -25.45 -45.35
CA GLU A 742 0.78 -26.36 -46.50
C GLU A 742 -0.49 -27.22 -46.47
N LEU A 743 -0.98 -27.60 -45.27
CA LEU A 743 -2.26 -28.30 -45.12
C LEU A 743 -3.48 -27.37 -45.32
N LEU A 744 -3.31 -26.06 -45.06
CA LEU A 744 -4.37 -25.06 -45.15
C LEU A 744 -4.33 -24.20 -46.43
N ALA A 745 -3.22 -24.23 -47.19
CA ALA A 745 -3.13 -23.58 -48.51
C ALA A 745 -4.15 -24.10 -49.53
N GLY A 746 -4.76 -25.28 -49.29
CA GLY A 746 -5.89 -25.79 -50.06
C GLY A 746 -7.21 -25.02 -49.88
N ARG A 747 -7.27 -23.98 -49.03
CA ARG A 747 -8.48 -23.22 -48.70
C ARG A 747 -8.43 -21.72 -49.06
N ARG A 748 -7.51 -21.26 -49.93
CA ARG A 748 -7.56 -19.88 -50.46
C ARG A 748 -8.41 -19.78 -51.73
N ALA A 749 -9.31 -18.81 -51.73
CA ALA A 749 -10.35 -18.52 -52.73
C ALA A 749 -9.86 -18.42 -54.19
N LEU A 750 -10.65 -18.95 -55.12
CA LEU A 750 -10.61 -18.62 -56.56
C LEU A 750 -11.59 -17.48 -56.87
N PRO A 751 -11.26 -16.57 -57.81
CA PRO A 751 -12.09 -15.42 -58.13
C PRO A 751 -13.30 -15.79 -58.99
N ALA A 752 -14.35 -14.98 -58.88
CA ALA A 752 -15.60 -15.11 -59.61
C ALA A 752 -15.40 -15.32 -61.13
N ARG A 753 -15.88 -16.45 -61.65
CA ARG A 753 -16.22 -16.61 -63.07
C ARG A 753 -17.60 -17.26 -63.18
N THR A 754 -18.47 -16.55 -63.87
CA THR A 754 -19.74 -16.98 -64.42
C THR A 754 -19.55 -18.22 -65.31
N GLY A 755 -20.23 -19.31 -65.01
CA GLY A 755 -20.21 -20.51 -65.86
C GLY A 755 -20.99 -21.66 -65.25
N THR A 756 -22.11 -22.01 -65.88
CA THR A 756 -22.93 -23.19 -65.63
C THR A 756 -22.13 -24.49 -65.85
N GLY A 757 -22.02 -25.35 -64.85
CA GLY A 757 -21.41 -26.67 -65.00
C GLY A 757 -21.30 -27.45 -63.67
N THR A 758 -21.92 -28.62 -63.64
CA THR A 758 -22.02 -29.58 -62.54
C THR A 758 -20.69 -30.24 -62.15
N GLY A 759 -20.43 -30.44 -60.84
CA GLY A 759 -19.42 -31.40 -60.35
C GLY A 759 -18.86 -31.12 -58.95
N GLU A 760 -19.59 -31.50 -57.90
CA GLU A 760 -19.06 -31.59 -56.52
C GLU A 760 -18.28 -32.90 -56.35
N LEU A 761 -16.94 -32.86 -56.31
CA LEU A 761 -16.12 -34.05 -56.01
C LEU A 761 -15.09 -33.84 -54.88
N PHE A 762 -14.90 -32.62 -54.38
CA PHE A 762 -13.96 -32.30 -53.29
C PHE A 762 -14.46 -31.18 -52.36
N ALA A 763 -15.72 -31.23 -51.93
CA ALA A 763 -16.19 -30.34 -50.87
C ALA A 763 -15.56 -30.78 -49.53
N PRO A 764 -14.98 -29.87 -48.72
CA PRO A 764 -14.61 -30.22 -47.35
C PRO A 764 -15.85 -30.73 -46.62
N PRO A 765 -15.74 -31.76 -45.74
CA PRO A 765 -16.89 -32.20 -44.96
C PRO A 765 -17.44 -30.99 -44.21
N LYS A 766 -18.71 -30.65 -44.46
CA LYS A 766 -19.40 -29.65 -43.64
C LYS A 766 -19.27 -30.11 -42.18
N PRO A 767 -18.84 -29.24 -41.25
CA PRO A 767 -18.91 -29.57 -39.84
C PRO A 767 -20.35 -30.02 -39.57
N PRO A 768 -20.56 -31.16 -38.90
CA PRO A 768 -21.91 -31.66 -38.63
C PRO A 768 -22.75 -30.54 -38.03
N THR A 769 -23.84 -30.17 -38.69
CA THR A 769 -24.80 -29.19 -38.19
C THR A 769 -25.57 -29.85 -37.05
N TYR A 770 -25.05 -29.74 -35.84
CA TYR A 770 -25.75 -30.23 -34.65
C TYR A 770 -26.87 -29.25 -34.31
N VAL A 771 -28.10 -29.73 -34.31
CA VAL A 771 -29.23 -28.99 -33.72
C VAL A 771 -29.16 -29.23 -32.21
N LEU A 772 -28.51 -28.33 -31.50
CA LEU A 772 -28.54 -28.33 -30.05
C LEU A 772 -29.99 -28.10 -29.58
N PRO A 773 -30.46 -28.81 -28.55
CA PRO A 773 -31.69 -28.41 -27.89
C PRO A 773 -31.54 -26.95 -27.42
N PRO A 774 -32.62 -26.14 -27.45
CA PRO A 774 -32.56 -24.78 -26.93
C PRO A 774 -32.12 -24.84 -25.47
N LEU A 775 -30.88 -24.45 -25.21
CA LEU A 775 -30.34 -24.28 -23.86
C LEU A 775 -30.65 -22.84 -23.47
N ASP A 776 -31.63 -22.66 -22.58
CA ASP A 776 -32.00 -21.33 -22.09
C ASP A 776 -30.78 -20.64 -21.49
N ALA A 777 -30.32 -19.58 -22.14
CA ALA A 777 -29.36 -18.66 -21.57
C ALA A 777 -30.12 -17.79 -20.55
N ALA A 778 -30.15 -18.22 -19.29
CA ALA A 778 -30.73 -17.41 -18.24
C ALA A 778 -29.78 -16.22 -17.96
N PRO A 779 -30.27 -14.96 -17.97
CA PRO A 779 -29.50 -13.79 -17.51
C PRO A 779 -28.89 -13.98 -16.10
N LEU A 780 -29.47 -14.88 -15.32
CA LEU A 780 -28.97 -15.27 -14.01
C LEU A 780 -27.63 -16.02 -14.08
N THR A 781 -27.45 -16.93 -15.05
CA THR A 781 -26.20 -17.68 -15.24
C THR A 781 -25.04 -16.73 -15.57
N ASP A 782 -25.30 -15.72 -16.39
CA ASP A 782 -24.32 -14.69 -16.72
C ASP A 782 -23.87 -13.92 -15.48
N ALA A 783 -24.80 -13.53 -14.61
CA ALA A 783 -24.47 -12.84 -13.37
C ALA A 783 -23.62 -13.69 -12.41
N PHE A 784 -23.82 -15.03 -12.37
CA PHE A 784 -22.98 -15.93 -11.56
C PHE A 784 -21.60 -16.16 -12.19
N ASP A 785 -21.49 -16.26 -13.52
CA ASP A 785 -20.19 -16.27 -14.20
C ASP A 785 -19.41 -14.98 -13.94
N GLU A 786 -20.05 -13.82 -14.08
CA GLU A 786 -19.46 -12.51 -13.76
C GLU A 786 -19.03 -12.45 -12.30
N TRP A 787 -19.85 -12.94 -11.37
CA TRP A 787 -19.48 -12.95 -9.95
C TRP A 787 -18.24 -13.83 -9.69
N GLU A 788 -18.15 -15.00 -10.31
CA GLU A 788 -16.97 -15.87 -10.15
C GLU A 788 -15.71 -15.26 -10.78
N LEU A 789 -15.83 -14.73 -12.00
CA LEU A 789 -14.70 -14.31 -12.83
C LEU A 789 -14.28 -12.86 -12.58
N LEU A 790 -15.21 -11.93 -12.37
CA LEU A 790 -14.94 -10.52 -12.06
C LEU A 790 -14.97 -10.23 -10.55
N GLY A 791 -15.56 -11.12 -9.76
CA GLY A 791 -15.75 -10.93 -8.32
C GLY A 791 -17.02 -10.17 -7.93
N PHE A 792 -17.82 -9.72 -8.90
CA PHE A 792 -19.11 -9.03 -8.75
C PHE A 792 -19.97 -9.17 -10.01
N PRO A 793 -21.31 -9.18 -9.91
CA PRO A 793 -22.21 -9.17 -11.07
C PRO A 793 -22.29 -7.77 -11.70
N LEU A 794 -22.51 -7.70 -13.01
CA LEU A 794 -22.78 -6.43 -13.70
C LEU A 794 -24.23 -5.98 -13.55
N CYS A 795 -25.13 -6.91 -13.23
CA CYS A 795 -26.50 -6.60 -12.84
C CYS A 795 -26.60 -6.18 -11.37
N SER A 796 -27.77 -5.70 -10.95
CA SER A 796 -28.01 -5.33 -9.56
C SER A 796 -27.92 -6.57 -8.65
N PRO A 797 -27.09 -6.58 -7.58
CA PRO A 797 -26.98 -7.70 -6.65
C PRO A 797 -28.31 -8.07 -5.98
N PHE A 798 -29.27 -7.14 -5.93
CA PHE A 798 -30.61 -7.37 -5.38
C PHE A 798 -31.46 -8.32 -6.25
N LEU A 799 -31.12 -8.49 -7.54
CA LEU A 799 -31.77 -9.45 -8.43
C LEU A 799 -31.40 -10.89 -8.11
N LEU A 800 -30.25 -11.11 -7.46
CA LEU A 800 -29.71 -12.42 -7.10
C LEU A 800 -30.27 -12.96 -5.77
N LEU A 801 -31.25 -12.28 -5.18
CA LEU A 801 -31.90 -12.67 -3.94
C LEU A 801 -33.07 -13.64 -4.16
N THR A 802 -33.42 -14.43 -3.14
CA THR A 802 -34.66 -15.22 -3.15
C THR A 802 -35.90 -14.31 -3.18
N GLU A 803 -37.06 -14.82 -3.61
CA GLU A 803 -38.28 -13.99 -3.67
C GLU A 803 -38.70 -13.44 -2.30
N ASP A 804 -38.54 -14.22 -1.23
CA ASP A 804 -38.78 -13.74 0.14
C ASP A 804 -37.84 -12.58 0.50
N ALA A 805 -36.56 -12.69 0.14
CA ALA A 805 -35.59 -11.62 0.36
C ALA A 805 -35.91 -10.39 -0.50
N LYS A 806 -36.38 -10.56 -1.74
CA LYS A 806 -36.84 -9.44 -2.59
C LYS A 806 -38.07 -8.75 -2.00
N ALA A 807 -38.98 -9.47 -1.36
CA ALA A 807 -40.12 -8.86 -0.67
C ALA A 807 -39.65 -7.95 0.49
N ILE A 808 -38.61 -8.35 1.22
CA ILE A 808 -37.97 -7.51 2.25
C ILE A 808 -37.33 -6.27 1.61
N VAL A 809 -36.61 -6.42 0.49
CA VAL A 809 -36.02 -5.28 -0.24
C VAL A 809 -37.09 -4.27 -0.66
N ARG A 810 -38.22 -4.73 -1.23
CA ARG A 810 -39.32 -3.86 -1.70
C ARG A 810 -40.03 -3.10 -0.57
N SER A 811 -39.97 -3.60 0.66
CA SER A 811 -40.56 -2.95 1.84
C SER A 811 -39.54 -2.15 2.66
N GLY A 812 -38.27 -2.18 2.26
CA GLY A 812 -37.20 -1.42 2.91
C GLY A 812 -37.30 0.08 2.60
N VAL A 813 -36.93 0.90 3.59
CA VAL A 813 -36.79 2.36 3.42
C VAL A 813 -35.50 2.66 2.66
N LEU A 814 -35.57 3.53 1.66
CA LEU A 814 -34.42 3.95 0.86
C LEU A 814 -33.60 5.03 1.58
N ALA A 815 -32.34 5.19 1.22
CA ALA A 815 -31.45 6.16 1.85
C ALA A 815 -31.95 7.60 1.69
N ARG A 816 -32.57 7.93 0.54
CA ARG A 816 -33.14 9.25 0.27
C ARG A 816 -34.31 9.63 1.18
N ASP A 817 -35.02 8.65 1.72
CA ASP A 817 -36.22 8.85 2.55
C ASP A 817 -35.87 8.91 4.05
N LEU A 818 -34.62 8.61 4.42
CA LEU A 818 -34.18 8.64 5.83
C LEU A 818 -34.27 10.02 6.50
N PRO A 819 -33.95 11.15 5.83
CA PRO A 819 -34.08 12.47 6.45
C PRO A 819 -35.50 12.77 6.98
N ASP A 820 -36.54 12.21 6.35
CA ASP A 820 -37.93 12.39 6.76
C ASP A 820 -38.39 11.42 7.87
N ARG A 821 -37.48 10.53 8.31
CA ARG A 821 -37.76 9.42 9.25
C ARG A 821 -36.91 9.49 10.52
N ILE A 822 -36.31 10.64 10.80
CA ILE A 822 -35.42 10.82 11.96
C ILE A 822 -36.15 10.46 13.26
N GLY A 823 -35.53 9.59 14.08
CA GLY A 823 -36.10 9.07 15.32
C GLY A 823 -37.04 7.87 15.15
N GLU A 824 -37.49 7.57 13.92
CA GLU A 824 -38.32 6.39 13.65
C GLU A 824 -37.48 5.10 13.58
N VAL A 825 -38.12 3.96 13.88
CA VAL A 825 -37.51 2.64 13.67
C VAL A 825 -37.89 2.14 12.29
N VAL A 826 -36.90 2.02 11.41
CA VAL A 826 -37.07 1.60 10.02
C VAL A 826 -36.29 0.32 9.74
N THR A 827 -36.64 -0.37 8.65
CA THR A 827 -35.81 -1.41 8.05
C THR A 827 -35.21 -0.86 6.77
N VAL A 828 -33.90 -0.79 6.69
CA VAL A 828 -33.15 -0.44 5.47
C VAL A 828 -32.52 -1.70 4.89
N VAL A 829 -32.40 -1.76 3.57
CA VAL A 829 -31.80 -2.90 2.88
C VAL A 829 -30.71 -2.41 1.96
N GLY A 830 -29.51 -2.97 2.11
CA GLY A 830 -28.34 -2.47 1.39
C GLY A 830 -27.34 -3.56 1.04
N HIS A 831 -26.65 -3.39 -0.09
CA HIS A 831 -25.52 -4.20 -0.49
C HIS A 831 -24.25 -3.73 0.23
N LEU A 832 -23.55 -4.65 0.89
CA LEU A 832 -22.44 -4.30 1.77
C LEU A 832 -21.19 -3.83 1.00
N VAL A 833 -20.83 -2.57 1.23
CA VAL A 833 -19.61 -1.97 0.70
C VAL A 833 -18.41 -2.35 1.55
N THR A 834 -18.42 -1.91 2.80
CA THR A 834 -17.31 -2.07 3.73
C THR A 834 -17.78 -2.03 5.19
N VAL A 835 -16.98 -2.59 6.08
CA VAL A 835 -17.20 -2.56 7.52
C VAL A 835 -15.95 -2.03 8.20
N LYS A 836 -16.10 -1.02 9.05
CA LYS A 836 -15.03 -0.57 9.95
C LYS A 836 -15.30 -1.09 11.34
N GLU A 837 -14.43 -1.98 11.82
CA GLU A 837 -14.46 -2.43 13.20
C GLU A 837 -13.65 -1.49 14.09
N THR A 838 -14.17 -1.15 15.26
CA THR A 838 -13.46 -0.37 16.28
C THR A 838 -13.84 -0.85 17.68
N ALA A 839 -13.18 -0.30 18.69
CA ALA A 839 -13.53 -0.51 20.10
C ALA A 839 -14.16 0.76 20.70
N THR A 840 -15.05 0.59 21.66
CA THR A 840 -15.55 1.66 22.53
C THR A 840 -14.44 2.10 23.50
N ALA A 841 -14.68 3.18 24.26
CA ALA A 841 -13.78 3.60 25.34
C ALA A 841 -13.58 2.51 26.42
N LYS A 842 -14.53 1.57 26.55
CA LYS A 842 -14.44 0.41 27.44
C LYS A 842 -13.75 -0.82 26.81
N GLY A 843 -13.29 -0.70 25.56
CA GLY A 843 -12.65 -1.80 24.82
C GLY A 843 -13.61 -2.77 24.14
N GLU A 844 -14.92 -2.49 24.15
CA GLU A 844 -15.92 -3.39 23.56
C GLU A 844 -16.02 -3.20 22.05
N ARG A 845 -16.13 -4.30 21.30
CA ARG A 845 -16.20 -4.27 19.82
C ARG A 845 -17.47 -3.57 19.34
N MET A 846 -17.35 -2.63 18.42
CA MET A 846 -18.46 -2.02 17.68
C MET A 846 -18.10 -1.92 16.19
N CYS A 847 -19.11 -1.79 15.32
CA CYS A 847 -18.90 -1.76 13.87
C CYS A 847 -19.65 -0.59 13.21
N PHE A 848 -19.02 0.01 12.20
CA PHE A 848 -19.68 0.92 11.26
C PHE A 848 -19.84 0.21 9.93
N GLY A 849 -21.08 0.01 9.48
CA GLY A 849 -21.39 -0.63 8.20
C GLY A 849 -21.74 0.42 7.17
N CYS A 850 -21.12 0.33 5.99
CA CYS A 850 -21.40 1.19 4.85
C CYS A 850 -21.97 0.35 3.71
N PHE A 851 -23.08 0.80 3.14
CA PHE A 851 -23.89 0.08 2.16
C PHE A 851 -24.26 0.98 0.99
N VAL A 852 -24.70 0.36 -0.11
CA VAL A 852 -25.49 1.02 -1.16
C VAL A 852 -26.89 0.41 -1.17
N ASP A 853 -27.93 1.23 -1.24
CA ASP A 853 -29.31 0.76 -1.28
C ASP A 853 -29.73 0.28 -2.69
N LEU A 854 -31.01 -0.03 -2.87
CA LEU A 854 -31.56 -0.52 -4.14
C LEU A 854 -31.38 0.48 -5.30
N GLU A 855 -31.39 1.78 -5.01
CA GLU A 855 -31.20 2.85 -6.00
C GLU A 855 -29.72 3.25 -6.13
N GLY A 856 -28.83 2.61 -5.38
CA GLY A 856 -27.40 2.87 -5.41
C GLY A 856 -26.93 4.02 -4.51
N ALA A 857 -27.81 4.58 -3.69
CA ALA A 857 -27.48 5.64 -2.75
C ALA A 857 -26.76 5.08 -1.52
N TRP A 858 -25.83 5.88 -0.98
CA TRP A 858 -25.01 5.48 0.17
C TRP A 858 -25.84 5.45 1.46
N LEU A 859 -25.67 4.39 2.23
CA LEU A 859 -26.36 4.12 3.48
C LEU A 859 -25.35 3.72 4.56
N ASP A 860 -25.27 4.51 5.63
CA ASP A 860 -24.38 4.26 6.75
C ASP A 860 -25.14 3.77 7.98
N THR A 861 -24.54 2.82 8.70
CA THR A 861 -25.13 2.19 9.90
C THR A 861 -24.12 2.06 11.03
N VAL A 862 -24.62 2.12 12.26
CA VAL A 862 -23.82 1.95 13.48
C VAL A 862 -24.31 0.73 14.24
N HIS A 863 -23.39 -0.17 14.59
CA HIS A 863 -23.66 -1.41 15.31
C HIS A 863 -22.92 -1.37 16.65
N PHE A 864 -23.65 -1.04 17.71
CA PHE A 864 -23.15 -1.01 19.09
C PHE A 864 -22.79 -2.42 19.59
N PRO A 865 -22.00 -2.54 20.69
CA PRO A 865 -21.39 -3.82 21.07
C PRO A 865 -22.33 -5.01 21.21
N ASP A 866 -23.52 -4.83 21.78
CA ASP A 866 -24.48 -5.92 21.90
C ASP A 866 -24.96 -6.41 20.53
N VAL A 867 -25.27 -5.47 19.63
CA VAL A 867 -25.73 -5.78 18.27
C VAL A 867 -24.62 -6.37 17.43
N ALA A 868 -23.39 -5.85 17.52
CA ALA A 868 -22.24 -6.36 16.79
C ALA A 868 -21.83 -7.78 17.23
N ARG A 869 -22.10 -8.14 18.49
CA ARG A 869 -21.89 -9.48 19.04
C ARG A 869 -23.01 -10.44 18.63
N ASP A 870 -24.26 -10.03 18.76
CA ASP A 870 -25.42 -10.90 18.57
C ASP A 870 -25.79 -11.06 17.08
N PHE A 871 -25.52 -10.04 16.26
CA PHE A 871 -25.76 -10.00 14.82
C PHE A 871 -24.48 -9.63 14.04
N PRO A 872 -23.44 -10.48 14.06
CA PRO A 872 -22.18 -10.17 13.40
C PRO A 872 -22.34 -10.19 11.86
N PHE A 873 -21.56 -9.36 11.17
CA PHE A 873 -21.42 -9.41 9.71
C PHE A 873 -20.93 -10.79 9.25
N ARG A 874 -21.54 -11.32 8.18
CA ARG A 874 -21.28 -12.67 7.63
C ARG A 874 -20.72 -12.62 6.21
N GLY A 875 -19.77 -11.71 5.97
CA GLY A 875 -19.12 -11.52 4.67
C GLY A 875 -19.91 -10.65 3.69
N ARG A 876 -19.56 -10.71 2.40
CA ARG A 876 -20.21 -9.92 1.34
C ARG A 876 -21.66 -10.35 1.13
N GLY A 877 -22.51 -9.42 0.72
CA GLY A 877 -23.90 -9.69 0.37
C GLY A 877 -24.83 -8.52 0.66
N VAL A 878 -26.13 -8.77 0.49
CA VAL A 878 -27.19 -7.82 0.84
C VAL A 878 -27.67 -8.10 2.27
N TYR A 879 -27.86 -7.04 3.03
CA TYR A 879 -28.30 -7.09 4.42
C TYR A 879 -29.56 -6.28 4.63
N ALA A 880 -30.47 -6.81 5.43
CA ALA A 880 -31.55 -6.03 6.03
C ALA A 880 -31.12 -5.59 7.44
N VAL A 881 -31.18 -4.29 7.69
CA VAL A 881 -30.81 -3.68 8.97
C VAL A 881 -32.04 -2.96 9.51
N ARG A 882 -32.54 -3.40 10.66
CA ARG A 882 -33.62 -2.73 11.39
C ARG A 882 -33.02 -1.91 12.52
N GLY A 883 -33.38 -0.63 12.58
CA GLY A 883 -32.79 0.28 13.55
C GLY A 883 -33.45 1.65 13.57
N THR A 884 -33.00 2.49 14.49
CA THR A 884 -33.51 3.86 14.62
C THR A 884 -32.73 4.78 13.70
N VAL A 885 -33.43 5.60 12.92
CA VAL A 885 -32.79 6.64 12.11
C VAL A 885 -32.25 7.73 13.02
N SER A 886 -30.99 8.07 12.85
CA SER A 886 -30.31 9.12 13.60
C SER A 886 -29.69 10.13 12.65
N GLU A 887 -29.68 11.39 13.07
CA GLU A 887 -29.06 12.49 12.35
C GLU A 887 -28.00 13.14 13.24
N SER A 888 -26.89 13.55 12.63
CA SER A 888 -25.83 14.30 13.29
C SER A 888 -25.12 15.22 12.30
N PHE A 889 -25.35 16.52 12.43
CA PHE A 889 -24.76 17.60 11.60
C PHE A 889 -24.98 17.40 10.09
N GLY A 890 -26.21 17.12 9.67
CA GLY A 890 -26.61 16.84 8.29
C GLY A 890 -26.31 15.41 7.82
N CYS A 891 -25.66 14.57 8.63
CA CYS A 891 -25.41 13.18 8.29
C CYS A 891 -26.48 12.27 8.89
N VAL A 892 -27.29 11.66 8.04
CA VAL A 892 -28.33 10.70 8.41
C VAL A 892 -27.81 9.27 8.25
N GLY A 893 -28.12 8.41 9.22
CA GLY A 893 -27.78 6.98 9.20
C GLY A 893 -28.67 6.17 10.14
N VAL A 894 -28.41 4.86 10.24
CA VAL A 894 -29.25 3.96 11.05
C VAL A 894 -28.45 3.34 12.19
N ASN A 895 -28.90 3.55 13.43
CA ASN A 895 -28.41 2.83 14.60
C ASN A 895 -29.07 1.45 14.64
N ALA A 896 -28.31 0.43 14.26
CA ALA A 896 -28.80 -0.93 14.11
C ALA A 896 -29.24 -1.50 15.46
N GLN A 897 -30.42 -2.14 15.46
CA GLN A 897 -30.94 -2.95 16.57
C GLN A 897 -30.90 -4.44 16.23
N ARG A 898 -31.08 -4.75 14.94
CA ARG A 898 -30.99 -6.10 14.38
C ARG A 898 -30.48 -6.04 12.95
N MET A 899 -29.70 -7.04 12.56
CA MET A 899 -29.22 -7.20 11.18
C MET A 899 -29.29 -8.66 10.76
N GLU A 900 -29.62 -8.89 9.49
CA GLU A 900 -29.56 -10.21 8.88
C GLU A 900 -29.05 -10.13 7.44
N ARG A 901 -28.21 -11.10 7.05
CA ARG A 901 -27.79 -11.27 5.66
C ARG A 901 -28.92 -11.97 4.92
N LEU A 902 -29.39 -11.37 3.84
CA LEU A 902 -30.47 -11.92 3.02
C LEU A 902 -29.99 -13.11 2.18
N ALA A 903 -30.89 -14.06 1.95
CA ALA A 903 -30.60 -15.26 1.19
C ALA A 903 -30.46 -14.94 -0.30
N THR A 904 -29.37 -15.43 -0.91
CA THR A 904 -29.13 -15.39 -2.35
C THR A 904 -29.64 -16.67 -3.01
N LEU A 905 -29.98 -16.59 -4.29
CA LEU A 905 -30.31 -17.76 -5.10
C LEU A 905 -29.15 -18.76 -5.10
N PRO A 906 -29.43 -20.07 -5.14
CA PRO A 906 -28.40 -21.06 -5.40
C PRO A 906 -27.84 -20.84 -6.81
N ASP A 907 -26.56 -21.14 -6.98
CA ASP A 907 -25.90 -21.00 -8.27
C ASP A 907 -26.52 -22.00 -9.27
N PRO A 908 -27.17 -21.52 -10.35
CA PRO A 908 -27.86 -22.39 -11.30
C PRO A 908 -26.90 -23.31 -12.06
N ARG A 909 -25.60 -23.00 -12.09
CA ARG A 909 -24.57 -23.81 -12.77
C ARG A 909 -24.26 -25.11 -12.03
N TYR A 910 -24.57 -25.18 -10.74
CA TYR A 910 -24.32 -26.34 -9.88
C TYR A 910 -25.62 -26.97 -9.35
N ALA A 911 -26.79 -26.47 -9.76
CA ALA A 911 -28.06 -27.04 -9.35
C ALA A 911 -28.31 -28.36 -10.10
N GLU A 912 -28.40 -29.48 -9.38
CA GLU A 912 -28.80 -30.77 -9.96
C GLU A 912 -30.25 -30.67 -10.46
N ASN A 913 -30.41 -30.62 -11.78
CA ASN A 913 -31.64 -30.48 -12.56
C ASN A 913 -32.27 -29.08 -12.49
N GLY A 914 -32.40 -28.42 -13.65
CA GLY A 914 -32.98 -27.08 -13.85
C GLY A 914 -34.48 -26.96 -13.52
N VAL A 915 -34.89 -27.41 -12.35
CA VAL A 915 -36.22 -27.24 -11.75
C VAL A 915 -36.01 -26.45 -10.47
N MET A 916 -36.48 -25.21 -10.45
CA MET A 916 -36.65 -24.45 -9.21
C MET A 916 -37.54 -25.28 -8.28
N PRO A 917 -37.07 -25.70 -7.09
CA PRO A 917 -37.91 -26.49 -6.20
C PRO A 917 -39.08 -25.62 -5.75
N ALA A 918 -40.30 -26.02 -6.16
CA ALA A 918 -41.52 -25.48 -5.62
C ALA A 918 -41.56 -25.76 -4.12
N GLY A 919 -41.65 -24.69 -3.32
CA GLY A 919 -42.01 -24.67 -1.90
C GLY A 919 -41.56 -25.89 -1.08
N ILE A 920 -40.33 -25.85 -0.54
CA ILE A 920 -39.98 -26.70 0.60
C ILE A 920 -40.22 -25.89 1.86
N ASP A 921 -41.22 -26.36 2.58
CA ASP A 921 -41.65 -25.94 3.90
C ASP A 921 -40.48 -25.74 4.87
N SER A 922 -40.59 -24.69 5.69
CA SER A 922 -39.60 -24.19 6.64
C SER A 922 -39.31 -25.18 7.78
N GLY A 923 -38.54 -26.23 7.48
CA GLY A 923 -38.17 -27.30 8.40
C GLY A 923 -36.80 -27.14 9.06
N LEU A 924 -36.38 -25.92 9.44
CA LEU A 924 -35.21 -25.71 10.31
C LEU A 924 -35.61 -24.89 11.54
N SER A 925 -36.50 -25.51 12.32
CA SER A 925 -36.82 -25.12 13.68
C SER A 925 -35.59 -25.20 14.58
N SER A 926 -35.23 -24.04 15.13
CA SER A 926 -34.71 -23.82 16.48
C SER A 926 -34.23 -25.05 17.28
N ARG A 927 -32.93 -25.38 17.19
CA ARG A 927 -32.27 -26.10 18.29
C ARG A 927 -32.00 -25.14 19.45
N ARG A 928 -33.03 -24.90 20.26
CA ARG A 928 -32.90 -24.38 21.63
C ARG A 928 -31.97 -25.30 22.43
N ARG A 929 -30.80 -24.83 22.83
CA ARG A 929 -30.05 -25.44 23.94
C ARG A 929 -30.75 -25.04 25.24
N GLN A 930 -31.38 -26.02 25.90
CA GLN A 930 -31.81 -25.89 27.29
C GLN A 930 -30.58 -25.73 28.21
N PRO A 931 -30.67 -24.97 29.31
CA PRO A 931 -29.59 -24.87 30.29
C PRO A 931 -29.51 -26.17 31.12
N PRO A 932 -28.31 -26.65 31.49
CA PRO A 932 -28.21 -27.82 32.35
C PRO A 932 -28.67 -27.48 33.77
N LYS A 933 -29.50 -28.39 34.32
CA LYS A 933 -29.99 -28.40 35.69
C LYS A 933 -28.84 -28.52 36.69
N SER A 934 -28.99 -27.81 37.80
CA SER A 934 -28.24 -27.95 39.04
C SER A 934 -28.15 -29.40 39.52
N ALA A 935 -26.94 -29.89 39.76
CA ALA A 935 -26.68 -31.07 40.57
C ALA A 935 -25.57 -30.76 41.57
N SER A 936 -25.80 -31.24 42.78
CA SER A 936 -25.17 -30.96 44.07
C SER A 936 -23.70 -31.33 44.19
N ALA A 937 -23.01 -30.60 45.07
CA ALA A 937 -21.67 -30.87 45.59
C ALA A 937 -21.52 -32.29 46.18
N PRO A 938 -20.27 -32.78 46.27
CA PRO A 938 -19.63 -32.82 47.58
C PRO A 938 -18.21 -32.22 47.54
N GLY A 939 -17.84 -31.49 48.59
CA GLY A 939 -16.51 -30.89 48.72
C GLY A 939 -15.44 -31.88 49.18
N PHE A 940 -14.18 -31.52 48.97
CA PHE A 940 -13.09 -31.83 49.91
C PHE A 940 -11.91 -30.85 49.71
N ARG A 941 -11.15 -30.70 50.80
CA ARG A 941 -10.23 -29.63 51.21
C ARG A 941 -8.86 -29.56 50.51
N GLY A 942 -8.26 -28.37 50.59
CA GLY A 942 -6.80 -28.10 50.61
C GLY A 942 -6.19 -27.80 49.24
N THR A 943 -5.30 -26.84 49.00
CA THR A 943 -4.45 -25.98 49.85
C THR A 943 -3.87 -24.85 48.97
N VAL A 944 -3.81 -23.64 49.53
CA VAL A 944 -2.81 -22.54 49.42
C VAL A 944 -2.00 -22.34 48.11
N ALA A 945 -2.21 -21.14 47.52
CA ALA A 945 -1.37 -20.17 46.74
C ALA A 945 0.16 -20.43 46.56
N PRO A 946 0.91 -19.71 45.66
CA PRO A 946 0.64 -18.37 45.10
C PRO A 946 1.06 -18.15 43.60
N PRO A 947 0.98 -16.91 43.05
CA PRO A 947 0.96 -16.58 41.63
C PRO A 947 2.35 -16.20 41.08
N PHE A 948 2.53 -16.29 39.77
CA PHE A 948 3.61 -15.59 39.08
C PHE A 948 3.10 -14.89 37.81
N VAL A 949 3.23 -13.57 37.86
CA VAL A 949 3.39 -12.60 36.77
C VAL A 949 4.55 -11.71 37.25
N PRO A 950 5.41 -11.12 36.40
CA PRO A 950 5.54 -11.23 34.94
C PRO A 950 6.70 -12.11 34.48
#